data_AF-A0A924UU18-F1
#
_entry.id   AF-A0A924UU18-F1
#
_cell.length_a   1.000
_cell.length_b   1.000
_cell.length_c   1.000
_cell.angle_alpha   90.00
_cell.angle_beta   90.00
_cell.angle_gamma   90.00
#
_symmetry.space_group_name_H-M   'P 1'
#
loop_
_entity.id
_entity.type
_entity.pdbx_description
1 polymer ?
#
loop_
_entity_poly.entity_id
_entity_poly.type
_entity_poly.pdbx_seq_one_letter_code
_entity_poly.pdbx_strand_id
1 'polypeptide(L)'
;MEVLVAWAKKRCQEEPHFKVVVMSATIETDTLATFFNTSSVIDVPGRNFGVTKHRGTDVVSEILAKINTAHSNVLVFLPGKAEIQDITVAITKKATEAGVPIIPLHSQLEISAQQQAFASYSHGKVILATNIAQTSVTIDDIDVVIDSGLERRSEVRNGVEGLFIAQISQADCLQRAGRAGRTKAGEYILAPYDTLPCLEFDVRPEYPTPEILRKHIDRLTLRLANVGIDIEQLDFYHDPSNKAIQRAKRTLIALGAMTTSGQVTDIGRAMERYPVESSYARMLIESQKYSSDVQSKLAAIIAIQEVGGIVKGGTRYTGWQRYTSQKKSDLLAQYDVFLAVPSITPEEYEELGIISKNISKAREVMQRLNHDLSDIELDDTLLTPVTDDERDELLRCIVAGQIDQLWVIDEAGMAMHITSKVIRELSSSSVVRNTKLIAGTPFDLQVPTRDGSLQTLHFVQGITAVNTDWLLDLAPQQFSAKHGGMVYDPRSGSLVVRQQIRSGKQVLEGMGVPVSKNTQQNQRAFQDAFARWAFDQLERERNTLAKLHSRRIPSIPLPQLKQQVRAIDGSVINLESLSLQKRAQLIGLSKLVTHLGNDFMNQVAASITQSHSPGRHHAHRGWKPLHKRLFKRTPKHHD
;
A
#
# COMPACT_ATOMS: atom_id res chain seq x y z
N MET A 1 10.09 19.42 -10.00
CA MET A 1 10.43 20.71 -10.65
C MET A 1 11.64 21.37 -9.98
N GLU A 2 11.64 21.36 -8.66
CA GLU A 2 12.61 21.92 -7.70
C GLU A 2 14.07 21.57 -8.01
N VAL A 3 14.30 20.36 -8.51
CA VAL A 3 15.62 19.85 -8.91
C VAL A 3 16.18 20.61 -10.11
N LEU A 4 15.35 20.82 -11.13
CA LEU A 4 15.74 21.57 -12.32
C LEU A 4 15.97 23.04 -11.96
N VAL A 5 15.17 23.59 -11.05
CA VAL A 5 15.33 24.96 -10.55
C VAL A 5 16.66 25.12 -9.79
N ALA A 6 16.97 24.19 -8.87
CA ALA A 6 18.24 24.18 -8.13
C ALA A 6 19.45 24.02 -9.06
N TRP A 7 19.38 23.05 -9.99
CA TRP A 7 20.42 22.83 -10.99
C TRP A 7 20.60 24.03 -11.91
N ALA A 8 19.51 24.64 -12.38
CA ALA A 8 19.55 25.82 -13.25
C ALA A 8 20.16 27.02 -12.53
N LYS A 9 19.86 27.24 -11.24
CA LYS A 9 20.51 28.27 -10.42
C LYS A 9 22.01 28.03 -10.33
N LYS A 10 22.43 26.80 -9.98
CA LYS A 10 23.84 26.42 -9.97
C LYS A 10 24.51 26.68 -11.32
N ARG A 11 23.81 26.33 -12.42
CA ARG A 11 24.33 26.53 -13.78
C ARG A 11 24.48 28.00 -14.15
N CYS A 12 23.53 28.86 -13.78
CA CYS A 12 23.67 30.31 -13.95
C CYS A 12 24.86 30.90 -13.18
N GLN A 13 25.25 30.31 -12.05
CA GLN A 13 26.41 30.74 -11.26
C GLN A 13 27.73 30.27 -11.89
N GLU A 14 27.76 29.07 -12.49
CA GLU A 14 28.94 28.51 -13.15
C GLU A 14 29.14 29.05 -14.58
N GLU A 15 28.07 29.36 -15.30
CA GLU A 15 28.09 29.82 -16.70
C GLU A 15 27.30 31.11 -16.93
N PRO A 16 27.98 32.26 -17.08
CA PRO A 16 27.31 33.56 -17.27
C PRO A 16 26.41 33.69 -18.51
N HIS A 17 26.65 32.87 -19.54
CA HIS A 17 25.88 32.85 -20.78
C HIS A 17 24.62 31.97 -20.71
N PHE A 18 24.52 31.08 -19.71
CA PHE A 18 23.33 30.28 -19.52
C PHE A 18 22.19 31.17 -19.03
N LYS A 19 21.07 31.16 -19.76
CA LYS A 19 19.87 31.95 -19.43
C LYS A 19 18.71 31.01 -19.11
N VAL A 20 17.94 31.36 -18.10
CA VAL A 20 16.81 30.58 -17.61
C VAL A 20 15.58 31.47 -17.59
N VAL A 21 14.47 30.95 -18.10
CA VAL A 21 13.14 31.58 -18.00
C VAL A 21 12.26 30.65 -17.19
N VAL A 22 11.77 31.13 -16.05
CA VAL A 22 10.82 30.41 -15.19
C VAL A 22 9.45 31.05 -15.38
N MET A 23 8.46 30.26 -15.80
CA MET A 23 7.08 30.71 -15.95
C MET A 23 6.27 30.18 -14.76
N SER A 24 5.62 31.09 -14.02
CA SER A 24 4.73 30.75 -12.90
C SER A 24 3.33 31.29 -13.16
N ALA A 25 2.32 30.50 -12.83
CA ALA A 25 0.91 30.91 -12.86
C ALA A 25 0.43 31.48 -11.51
N THR A 26 1.30 31.47 -10.48
CA THR A 26 0.99 31.92 -9.11
C THR A 26 1.86 33.11 -8.71
N ILE A 27 1.42 33.84 -7.68
CA ILE A 27 2.03 35.07 -7.12
C ILE A 27 3.38 34.80 -6.41
N GLU A 28 3.88 33.56 -6.36
CA GLU A 28 5.21 33.21 -5.81
C GLU A 28 6.41 33.74 -6.66
N THR A 29 6.19 34.74 -7.50
CA THR A 29 7.22 35.34 -8.36
C THR A 29 8.31 36.04 -7.54
N ASP A 30 7.95 36.69 -6.43
CA ASP A 30 8.90 37.43 -5.58
C ASP A 30 9.89 36.52 -4.85
N THR A 31 9.41 35.40 -4.32
CA THR A 31 10.24 34.41 -3.63
C THR A 31 11.17 33.68 -4.60
N LEU A 32 10.69 33.35 -5.81
CA LEU A 32 11.52 32.82 -6.89
C LEU A 32 12.56 33.83 -7.38
N ALA A 33 12.17 35.10 -7.56
CA ALA A 33 13.08 36.17 -7.95
C ALA A 33 14.19 36.36 -6.91
N THR A 34 13.83 36.33 -5.63
CA THR A 34 14.77 36.33 -4.49
C THR A 34 15.69 35.12 -4.54
N PHE A 35 15.16 33.91 -4.78
CA PHE A 35 15.96 32.70 -4.86
C PHE A 35 17.02 32.74 -5.98
N PHE A 36 16.70 33.35 -7.12
CA PHE A 36 17.64 33.57 -8.24
C PHE A 36 18.48 34.85 -8.11
N ASN A 37 18.29 35.65 -7.04
CA ASN A 37 18.89 36.96 -6.86
C ASN A 37 18.69 37.89 -8.09
N THR A 38 17.46 37.92 -8.63
CA THR A 38 17.10 38.72 -9.81
C THR A 38 15.94 39.67 -9.51
N SER A 39 15.90 40.79 -10.22
CA SER A 39 14.76 41.72 -10.23
C SER A 39 13.97 41.66 -11.55
N SER A 40 14.32 40.74 -12.46
CA SER A 40 13.70 40.61 -13.78
C SER A 40 12.40 39.78 -13.73
N VAL A 41 11.36 40.34 -13.12
CA VAL A 41 10.02 39.76 -13.09
C VAL A 41 9.16 40.43 -14.16
N ILE A 42 8.42 39.62 -14.94
CA ILE A 42 7.50 40.09 -15.98
C ILE A 42 6.10 39.59 -15.64
N ASP A 43 5.21 40.52 -15.29
CA ASP A 43 3.81 40.22 -14.98
C ASP A 43 2.94 40.27 -16.25
N VAL A 44 2.25 39.17 -16.54
CA VAL A 44 1.30 39.07 -17.65
C VAL A 44 -0.12 38.97 -17.09
N PRO A 45 -0.94 40.04 -17.16
CA PRO A 45 -2.26 40.05 -16.55
C PRO A 45 -3.24 39.11 -17.27
N GLY A 46 -3.98 38.31 -16.50
CA GLY A 46 -5.08 37.49 -17.00
C GLY A 46 -6.41 38.25 -17.10
N ARG A 47 -7.35 37.73 -17.89
CA ARG A 47 -8.74 38.21 -17.96
C ARG A 47 -9.64 37.30 -17.13
N ASN A 48 -9.87 37.65 -15.86
CA ASN A 48 -10.84 36.96 -15.01
C ASN A 48 -11.95 37.92 -14.59
N PHE A 49 -13.18 37.41 -14.53
CA PHE A 49 -14.32 38.14 -13.97
C PHE A 49 -14.28 38.09 -12.44
N GLY A 50 -14.94 39.04 -11.78
CA GLY A 50 -15.00 39.10 -10.32
C GLY A 50 -15.71 37.89 -9.72
N VAL A 51 -15.13 37.31 -8.66
CA VAL A 51 -15.71 36.19 -7.90
C VAL A 51 -16.01 36.65 -6.48
N THR A 52 -17.29 36.63 -6.11
CA THR A 52 -17.73 36.97 -4.75
C THR A 52 -17.49 35.78 -3.83
N LYS A 53 -16.78 36.00 -2.71
CA LYS A 53 -16.42 34.94 -1.76
C LYS A 53 -17.21 35.08 -0.48
N HIS A 54 -17.75 33.99 0.04
CA HIS A 54 -18.37 33.97 1.37
C HIS A 54 -18.25 32.59 2.02
N ARG A 55 -18.59 32.55 3.31
CA ARG A 55 -18.59 31.35 4.14
C ARG A 55 -19.98 30.71 4.12
N GLY A 56 -20.04 29.44 3.74
CA GLY A 56 -21.26 28.64 3.78
C GLY A 56 -21.43 27.89 5.10
N THR A 57 -22.65 27.42 5.35
CA THR A 57 -23.01 26.71 6.58
C THR A 57 -22.68 25.22 6.54
N ASP A 58 -23.01 24.57 5.43
CA ASP A 58 -22.80 23.14 5.17
C ASP A 58 -22.92 22.87 3.67
N VAL A 59 -22.03 22.04 3.12
CA VAL A 59 -21.99 21.74 1.68
C VAL A 59 -23.34 21.28 1.13
N VAL A 60 -24.08 20.40 1.83
CA VAL A 60 -25.39 19.91 1.35
C VAL A 60 -26.39 21.05 1.29
N SER A 61 -26.44 21.86 2.34
CA SER A 61 -27.37 22.99 2.47
C SER A 61 -27.15 24.02 1.37
N GLU A 62 -25.89 24.36 1.07
CA GLU A 62 -25.54 25.27 -0.01
C GLU A 62 -25.92 24.70 -1.39
N ILE A 63 -25.66 23.42 -1.64
CA ILE A 63 -26.07 22.77 -2.90
C ILE A 63 -27.59 22.83 -3.08
N LEU A 64 -28.36 22.50 -2.04
CA LEU A 64 -29.82 22.52 -2.10
C LEU A 64 -30.37 23.92 -2.35
N ALA A 65 -29.74 24.96 -1.77
CA ALA A 65 -30.11 26.35 -2.04
C ALA A 65 -29.88 26.73 -3.52
N LYS A 66 -28.75 26.30 -4.11
CA LYS A 66 -28.44 26.58 -5.52
C LYS A 66 -29.28 25.75 -6.50
N ILE A 67 -29.65 24.52 -6.16
CA ILE A 67 -30.60 23.73 -6.97
C ILE A 67 -31.96 24.44 -7.10
N ASN A 68 -32.41 25.14 -6.06
CA ASN A 68 -33.65 25.92 -6.12
C ASN A 68 -33.50 27.22 -6.93
N THR A 69 -32.27 27.66 -7.18
CA THR A 69 -31.98 28.83 -8.02
C THR A 69 -31.86 28.35 -9.46
N ALA A 70 -32.93 28.48 -10.24
CA ALA A 70 -32.98 27.96 -11.62
C ALA A 70 -31.76 28.42 -12.46
N HIS A 71 -31.26 27.53 -13.31
CA HIS A 71 -30.19 27.78 -14.29
C HIS A 71 -28.78 28.01 -13.70
N SER A 72 -28.50 27.48 -12.51
CA SER A 72 -27.15 27.57 -11.92
C SER A 72 -26.32 26.31 -12.19
N ASN A 73 -25.12 26.51 -12.74
CA ASN A 73 -24.08 25.50 -12.89
C ASN A 73 -23.15 25.53 -11.67
N VAL A 74 -23.23 24.48 -10.85
CA VAL A 74 -22.54 24.39 -9.57
C VAL A 74 -21.41 23.37 -9.64
N LEU A 75 -20.21 23.76 -9.26
CA LEU A 75 -19.06 22.87 -9.07
C LEU A 75 -18.78 22.72 -7.57
N VAL A 76 -18.80 21.48 -7.09
CA VAL A 76 -18.58 21.17 -5.67
C VAL A 76 -17.26 20.43 -5.50
N PHE A 77 -16.33 20.95 -4.71
CA PHE A 77 -15.08 20.28 -4.38
C PHE A 77 -15.20 19.43 -3.11
N LEU A 78 -14.99 18.13 -3.24
CA LEU A 78 -15.03 17.13 -2.17
C LEU A 78 -13.71 16.35 -2.07
N PRO A 79 -13.36 15.80 -0.90
CA PRO A 79 -12.09 15.08 -0.71
C PRO A 79 -11.94 13.83 -1.57
N GLY A 80 -13.02 13.08 -1.82
CA GLY A 80 -12.93 11.77 -2.46
C GLY A 80 -14.26 11.19 -2.95
N LYS A 81 -14.17 9.97 -3.50
CA LYS A 81 -15.30 9.24 -4.10
C LYS A 81 -16.39 8.90 -3.08
N ALA A 82 -16.01 8.56 -1.85
CA ALA A 82 -16.96 8.23 -0.80
C ALA A 82 -17.84 9.44 -0.47
N GLU A 83 -17.21 10.61 -0.30
CA GLU A 83 -17.90 11.86 -0.02
C GLU A 83 -18.78 12.32 -1.21
N ILE A 84 -18.32 12.14 -2.45
CA ILE A 84 -19.13 12.37 -3.66
C ILE A 84 -20.40 11.49 -3.65
N GLN A 85 -20.25 10.20 -3.34
CA GLN A 85 -21.39 9.27 -3.31
C GLN A 85 -22.37 9.65 -2.19
N ASP A 86 -21.86 10.02 -1.03
CA ASP A 86 -22.68 10.42 0.14
C ASP A 86 -23.51 11.67 -0.18
N ILE A 87 -22.89 12.71 -0.76
CA ILE A 87 -23.59 13.93 -1.22
C ILE A 87 -24.58 13.61 -2.33
N THR A 88 -24.21 12.78 -3.32
CA THR A 88 -25.11 12.36 -4.39
C THR A 88 -26.41 11.82 -3.83
N VAL A 89 -26.33 10.86 -2.90
CA VAL A 89 -27.51 10.26 -2.25
C VAL A 89 -28.32 11.31 -1.49
N ALA A 90 -27.68 12.25 -0.79
CA ALA A 90 -28.35 13.28 -0.01
C ALA A 90 -29.18 14.25 -0.87
N ILE A 91 -28.68 14.64 -2.05
CA ILE A 91 -29.30 15.66 -2.91
C ILE A 91 -30.17 15.09 -4.04
N THR A 92 -30.05 13.78 -4.36
CA THR A 92 -30.71 13.13 -5.52
C THR A 92 -32.18 13.48 -5.64
N LYS A 93 -32.96 13.31 -4.56
CA LYS A 93 -34.41 13.55 -4.60
C LYS A 93 -34.74 14.97 -5.07
N LYS A 94 -34.04 15.98 -4.53
CA LYS A 94 -34.28 17.39 -4.84
C LYS A 94 -33.79 17.77 -6.23
N ALA A 95 -32.62 17.25 -6.62
CA ALA A 95 -32.08 17.47 -7.95
C ALA A 95 -33.01 16.90 -9.04
N THR A 96 -33.56 15.69 -8.83
CA THR A 96 -34.55 15.09 -9.73
C THR A 96 -35.84 15.90 -9.80
N GLU A 97 -36.38 16.37 -8.67
CA GLU A 97 -37.56 17.24 -8.63
C GLU A 97 -37.35 18.55 -9.41
N ALA A 98 -36.13 19.08 -9.43
CA ALA A 98 -35.76 20.32 -10.13
C ALA A 98 -35.27 20.11 -11.57
N GLY A 99 -35.15 18.86 -12.05
CA GLY A 99 -34.59 18.56 -13.38
C GLY A 99 -33.09 18.89 -13.51
N VAL A 100 -32.36 18.93 -12.40
CA VAL A 100 -30.92 19.25 -12.37
C VAL A 100 -30.11 17.94 -12.30
N PRO A 101 -29.25 17.62 -13.29
CA PRO A 101 -28.40 16.45 -13.24
C PRO A 101 -27.29 16.58 -12.19
N ILE A 102 -26.98 15.48 -11.53
CA ILE A 102 -25.83 15.34 -10.61
C ILE A 102 -24.75 14.55 -11.33
N ILE A 103 -23.57 15.14 -11.48
CA ILE A 103 -22.48 14.58 -12.27
C ILE A 103 -21.28 14.37 -11.33
N PRO A 104 -20.96 13.11 -10.96
CA PRO A 104 -19.73 12.84 -10.22
C PRO A 104 -18.52 13.08 -11.14
N LEU A 105 -17.44 13.64 -10.61
CA LEU A 105 -16.20 13.90 -11.33
C LEU A 105 -14.95 13.59 -10.48
N HIS A 106 -14.44 12.37 -10.58
CA HIS A 106 -13.22 11.96 -9.85
C HIS A 106 -12.24 11.20 -10.75
N SER A 107 -11.00 11.08 -10.27
CA SER A 107 -9.87 10.53 -11.03
C SER A 107 -10.01 9.09 -11.50
N GLN A 108 -11.05 8.35 -11.10
CA GLN A 108 -11.31 6.95 -11.50
C GLN A 108 -12.46 6.80 -12.51
N LEU A 109 -13.13 7.89 -12.90
CA LEU A 109 -14.22 7.82 -13.88
C LEU A 109 -13.73 7.61 -15.32
N GLU A 110 -14.54 6.89 -16.09
CA GLU A 110 -14.43 6.73 -17.53
C GLU A 110 -14.56 8.07 -18.26
N ILE A 111 -13.96 8.17 -19.45
CA ILE A 111 -13.92 9.41 -20.24
C ILE A 111 -15.34 9.85 -20.63
N SER A 112 -16.21 8.92 -21.02
CA SER A 112 -17.61 9.22 -21.38
C SER A 112 -18.42 9.79 -20.20
N ALA A 113 -18.16 9.32 -18.98
CA ALA A 113 -18.79 9.87 -17.78
C ALA A 113 -18.29 11.29 -17.47
N GLN A 114 -17.00 11.57 -17.74
CA GLN A 114 -16.46 12.93 -17.60
C GLN A 114 -17.03 13.89 -18.65
N GLN A 115 -17.36 13.43 -19.86
CA GLN A 115 -17.96 14.26 -20.91
C GLN A 115 -19.29 14.91 -20.50
N GLN A 116 -20.07 14.25 -19.62
CA GLN A 116 -21.31 14.82 -19.09
C GLN A 116 -21.07 16.14 -18.36
N ALA A 117 -19.92 16.31 -17.71
CA ALA A 117 -19.55 17.55 -17.02
C ALA A 117 -19.43 18.76 -17.95
N PHE A 118 -19.13 18.54 -19.23
CA PHE A 118 -18.97 19.59 -20.25
C PHE A 118 -20.26 19.89 -21.01
N ALA A 119 -21.28 19.04 -20.91
CA ALA A 119 -22.56 19.28 -21.56
C ALA A 119 -23.29 20.47 -20.92
N SER A 120 -24.12 21.14 -21.73
CA SER A 120 -25.02 22.20 -21.29
C SER A 120 -26.39 21.61 -20.94
N TYR A 121 -26.99 22.10 -19.87
CA TYR A 121 -28.27 21.62 -19.37
C TYR A 121 -29.22 22.80 -19.12
N SER A 122 -30.48 22.65 -19.52
CA SER A 122 -31.47 23.74 -19.47
C SER A 122 -31.72 24.25 -18.06
N HIS A 123 -31.65 23.40 -17.04
CA HIS A 123 -31.91 23.76 -15.63
C HIS A 123 -30.62 23.97 -14.81
N GLY A 124 -29.45 24.00 -15.46
CA GLY A 124 -28.15 23.97 -14.80
C GLY A 124 -27.68 22.54 -14.50
N LYS A 125 -26.57 22.40 -13.79
CA LYS A 125 -25.97 21.10 -13.40
C LYS A 125 -25.25 21.20 -12.06
N VAL A 126 -25.19 20.10 -11.31
CA VAL A 126 -24.34 19.99 -10.11
C VAL A 126 -23.24 18.99 -10.37
N ILE A 127 -21.99 19.45 -10.35
CA ILE A 127 -20.79 18.64 -10.57
C ILE A 127 -20.12 18.39 -9.22
N LEU A 128 -20.05 17.14 -8.79
CA LEU A 128 -19.41 16.75 -7.54
C LEU A 128 -18.01 16.22 -7.83
N ALA A 129 -16.98 17.04 -7.58
CA ALA A 129 -15.63 16.80 -8.07
C ALA A 129 -14.57 16.66 -6.97
N THR A 130 -13.51 15.89 -7.25
CA THR A 130 -12.25 16.00 -6.49
C THR A 130 -11.37 17.12 -7.07
N ASN A 131 -10.11 17.21 -6.63
CA ASN A 131 -9.10 18.12 -7.19
C ASN A 131 -8.83 17.97 -8.71
N ILE A 132 -9.39 16.95 -9.39
CA ILE A 132 -9.30 16.81 -10.85
C ILE A 132 -9.85 18.04 -11.59
N ALA A 133 -10.88 18.69 -11.04
CA ALA A 133 -11.45 19.91 -11.61
C ALA A 133 -10.58 21.17 -11.35
N GLN A 134 -9.58 21.09 -10.46
CA GLN A 134 -8.68 22.21 -10.15
C GLN A 134 -7.54 22.33 -11.16
N THR A 135 -7.06 21.25 -11.76
CA THR A 135 -5.88 21.27 -12.64
C THR A 135 -6.11 20.64 -14.00
N SER A 136 -6.85 19.53 -14.07
CA SER A 136 -6.86 18.65 -15.23
C SER A 136 -8.07 18.84 -16.15
N VAL A 137 -9.12 19.50 -15.65
CA VAL A 137 -10.37 19.69 -16.39
C VAL A 137 -10.75 21.16 -16.35
N THR A 138 -11.17 21.70 -17.50
CA THR A 138 -11.59 23.09 -17.67
C THR A 138 -13.05 23.09 -18.07
N ILE A 139 -13.93 23.45 -17.14
CA ILE A 139 -15.37 23.62 -17.37
C ILE A 139 -15.62 25.13 -17.40
N ASP A 140 -16.14 25.64 -18.51
CA ASP A 140 -16.18 27.08 -18.77
C ASP A 140 -17.46 27.76 -18.25
N ASP A 141 -18.53 27.00 -18.05
CA ASP A 141 -19.86 27.49 -17.72
C ASP A 141 -20.20 27.40 -16.23
N ILE A 142 -19.21 27.36 -15.33
CA ILE A 142 -19.44 27.29 -13.88
C ILE A 142 -19.83 28.66 -13.30
N ASP A 143 -20.95 28.70 -12.59
CA ASP A 143 -21.49 29.91 -11.95
C ASP A 143 -21.10 30.00 -10.48
N VAL A 144 -21.15 28.86 -9.78
CA VAL A 144 -20.93 28.76 -8.34
C VAL A 144 -19.96 27.63 -8.05
N VAL A 145 -18.96 27.91 -7.23
CA VAL A 145 -18.08 26.91 -6.64
C VAL A 145 -18.42 26.76 -5.17
N ILE A 146 -18.73 25.54 -4.73
CA ILE A 146 -18.90 25.17 -3.33
C ILE A 146 -17.70 24.29 -2.95
N ASP A 147 -16.88 24.74 -2.02
CA ASP A 147 -15.63 24.08 -1.67
C ASP A 147 -15.67 23.58 -0.24
N SER A 148 -15.45 22.27 -0.06
CA SER A 148 -15.28 21.70 1.28
C SER A 148 -14.04 22.24 2.00
N GLY A 149 -13.11 22.88 1.28
CA GLY A 149 -11.83 23.35 1.81
C GLY A 149 -10.85 22.21 2.09
N LEU A 150 -11.15 21.02 1.57
CA LEU A 150 -10.45 19.78 1.85
C LEU A 150 -9.99 19.11 0.55
N GLU A 151 -8.97 18.28 0.69
CA GLU A 151 -8.53 17.36 -0.33
C GLU A 151 -8.04 16.05 0.30
N ARG A 152 -8.13 14.96 -0.47
CA ARG A 152 -7.46 13.72 -0.13
C ARG A 152 -6.13 13.67 -0.87
N ARG A 153 -5.02 13.80 -0.15
CA ARG A 153 -3.67 13.99 -0.70
C ARG A 153 -2.75 12.84 -0.34
N SER A 154 -1.98 12.35 -1.32
CA SER A 154 -0.83 11.46 -1.08
C SER A 154 0.35 12.28 -0.54
N GLU A 155 0.84 11.87 0.62
CA GLU A 155 1.94 12.53 1.33
C GLU A 155 2.75 11.50 2.10
N VAL A 156 4.04 11.77 2.20
CA VAL A 156 4.99 10.99 2.98
C VAL A 156 5.15 11.62 4.37
N ARG A 157 4.59 10.99 5.40
CA ARG A 157 4.70 11.43 6.81
C ARG A 157 5.58 10.47 7.60
N ASN A 158 6.58 10.99 8.29
CA ASN A 158 7.61 10.17 8.96
C ASN A 158 8.22 9.12 8.01
N GLY A 159 8.29 9.52 6.73
CA GLY A 159 8.73 8.71 5.60
C GLY A 159 7.82 7.54 5.21
N VAL A 160 6.60 7.42 5.74
CA VAL A 160 5.61 6.47 5.24
C VAL A 160 4.68 7.21 4.30
N GLU A 161 4.54 6.71 3.07
CA GLU A 161 3.53 7.22 2.15
C GLU A 161 2.13 6.87 2.66
N GLY A 162 1.22 7.82 2.57
CA GLY A 162 -0.16 7.61 2.94
C GLY A 162 -1.10 8.56 2.25
N LEU A 163 -2.39 8.29 2.43
CA LEU A 163 -3.48 9.08 1.89
C LEU A 163 -4.19 9.80 3.03
N PHE A 164 -3.96 11.11 3.12
CA PHE A 164 -4.42 11.96 4.22
C PHE A 164 -5.52 12.92 3.77
N ILE A 165 -6.41 13.28 4.69
CA ILE A 165 -7.36 14.36 4.49
C ILE A 165 -6.65 15.65 4.94
N ALA A 166 -6.42 16.56 4.00
CA ALA A 166 -5.68 17.80 4.23
C ALA A 166 -6.56 19.02 3.96
N GLN A 167 -6.31 20.09 4.70
CA GLN A 167 -6.83 21.41 4.38
C GLN A 167 -6.07 21.95 3.17
N ILE A 168 -6.79 22.52 2.22
CA ILE A 168 -6.18 23.19 1.07
C ILE A 168 -5.60 24.55 1.48
N SER A 169 -4.61 25.01 0.73
CA SER A 169 -3.99 26.33 0.93
C SER A 169 -4.89 27.48 0.49
N GLN A 170 -4.52 28.72 0.84
CA GLN A 170 -5.17 29.91 0.30
C GLN A 170 -5.04 29.97 -1.22
N ALA A 171 -3.87 29.67 -1.77
CA ALA A 171 -3.64 29.59 -3.21
C ALA A 171 -4.57 28.57 -3.89
N ASP A 172 -4.78 27.39 -3.29
CA ASP A 172 -5.72 26.40 -3.79
C ASP A 172 -7.18 26.89 -3.74
N CYS A 173 -7.59 27.52 -2.64
CA CYS A 173 -8.91 28.17 -2.53
C CYS A 173 -9.11 29.19 -3.66
N LEU A 174 -8.10 30.03 -3.95
CA LEU A 174 -8.16 31.03 -5.01
C LEU A 174 -8.23 30.40 -6.41
N GLN A 175 -7.47 29.34 -6.66
CA GLN A 175 -7.54 28.59 -7.92
C GLN A 175 -8.91 27.93 -8.12
N ARG A 176 -9.48 27.34 -7.06
CA ARG A 176 -10.83 26.76 -7.07
C ARG A 176 -11.89 27.84 -7.26
N ALA A 177 -11.76 28.99 -6.59
CA ALA A 177 -12.64 30.15 -6.79
C ALA A 177 -12.60 30.67 -8.23
N GLY A 178 -11.42 30.70 -8.86
CA GLY A 178 -11.25 31.09 -10.26
C GLY A 178 -12.01 30.21 -11.26
N ARG A 179 -12.54 29.05 -10.84
CA ARG A 179 -13.45 28.23 -11.66
C ARG A 179 -14.81 28.90 -11.85
N ALA A 180 -15.27 29.73 -10.93
CA ALA A 180 -16.52 30.49 -11.00
C ALA A 180 -16.35 31.93 -11.55
N GLY A 181 -15.35 32.19 -12.40
CA GLY A 181 -15.03 33.56 -12.87
C GLY A 181 -14.46 33.63 -14.28
N ARG A 182 -14.72 32.60 -15.10
CA ARG A 182 -14.10 32.46 -16.42
C ARG A 182 -14.85 33.19 -17.52
N THR A 183 -16.16 33.02 -17.56
CA THR A 183 -17.03 33.55 -18.61
C THR A 183 -17.90 34.72 -18.14
N LYS A 184 -18.20 34.79 -16.85
CA LYS A 184 -18.96 35.85 -16.19
C LYS A 184 -18.61 35.93 -14.71
N ALA A 185 -19.15 36.93 -14.01
CA ALA A 185 -19.04 37.01 -12.55
C ALA A 185 -19.71 35.80 -11.90
N GLY A 186 -19.11 35.30 -10.83
CA GLY A 186 -19.64 34.14 -10.10
C GLY A 186 -19.27 34.16 -8.63
N GLU A 187 -19.44 33.00 -8.01
CA GLU A 187 -19.54 32.88 -6.56
C GLU A 187 -18.69 31.73 -6.04
N TYR A 188 -17.99 31.96 -4.93
CA TYR A 188 -17.20 30.95 -4.22
C TYR A 188 -17.67 30.84 -2.78
N ILE A 189 -18.06 29.63 -2.39
CA ILE A 189 -18.61 29.29 -1.09
C ILE A 189 -17.68 28.30 -0.40
N LEU A 190 -17.01 28.71 0.67
CA LEU A 190 -16.24 27.79 1.51
C LEU A 190 -17.16 27.23 2.60
N ALA A 191 -17.44 25.94 2.59
CA ALA A 191 -18.41 25.32 3.51
C ALA A 191 -17.86 24.01 4.10
N PRO A 192 -18.17 23.67 5.37
CA PRO A 192 -17.78 22.39 5.94
C PRO A 192 -18.54 21.22 5.29
N TYR A 193 -17.87 20.08 5.17
CA TYR A 193 -18.49 18.80 4.82
C TYR A 193 -18.76 18.00 6.12
N ASP A 194 -20.03 17.90 6.49
CA ASP A 194 -20.46 17.18 7.70
C ASP A 194 -19.69 17.66 8.95
N THR A 195 -19.07 16.73 9.70
CA THR A 195 -18.33 17.00 10.93
C THR A 195 -16.83 17.22 10.70
N LEU A 196 -16.37 17.19 9.44
CA LEU A 196 -14.97 17.40 9.14
C LEU A 196 -14.58 18.87 9.36
N PRO A 197 -13.38 19.13 9.91
CA PRO A 197 -12.91 20.48 10.12
C PRO A 197 -12.79 21.22 8.78
N CYS A 198 -13.25 22.46 8.74
CA CYS A 198 -13.04 23.36 7.61
C CYS A 198 -12.45 24.66 8.15
N LEU A 199 -11.16 24.88 7.90
CA LEU A 199 -10.46 26.09 8.36
C LEU A 199 -11.01 27.34 7.66
N GLU A 200 -10.95 28.48 8.35
CA GLU A 200 -11.19 29.79 7.73
C GLU A 200 -10.12 30.11 6.69
N PHE A 201 -10.45 30.96 5.72
CA PHE A 201 -9.53 31.32 4.64
C PHE A 201 -8.22 31.89 5.19
N ASP A 202 -8.30 32.87 6.08
CA ASP A 202 -7.13 33.62 6.58
C ASP A 202 -6.20 32.80 7.48
N VAL A 203 -6.68 31.68 8.04
CA VAL A 203 -5.86 30.80 8.91
C VAL A 203 -5.21 29.65 8.13
N ARG A 204 -5.50 29.52 6.83
CA ARG A 204 -4.89 28.50 5.97
C ARG A 204 -3.45 28.88 5.63
N PRO A 205 -2.58 27.89 5.39
CA PRO A 205 -1.28 28.16 4.80
C PRO A 205 -1.47 28.85 3.45
N GLU A 206 -0.63 29.83 3.16
CA GLU A 206 -0.73 30.62 1.93
C GLU A 206 -0.58 29.75 0.67
N TYR A 207 0.36 28.81 0.71
CA TYR A 207 0.73 27.95 -0.41
C TYR A 207 0.66 26.45 -0.06
N PRO A 208 0.46 25.56 -1.05
CA PRO A 208 0.45 24.13 -0.83
C PRO A 208 1.85 23.62 -0.48
N THR A 209 1.93 22.53 0.29
CA THR A 209 3.22 21.90 0.61
C THR A 209 3.91 21.40 -0.68
N PRO A 210 5.15 21.85 -0.96
CA PRO A 210 5.91 21.47 -2.16
C PRO A 210 6.10 19.97 -2.29
N GLU A 211 6.20 19.47 -3.53
CA GLU A 211 6.27 18.04 -3.80
C GLU A 211 7.52 17.38 -3.20
N ILE A 212 8.67 18.04 -3.32
CA ILE A 212 9.95 17.58 -2.76
C ILE A 212 9.90 17.35 -1.23
N LEU A 213 8.99 18.03 -0.51
CA LEU A 213 8.84 17.91 0.94
C LEU A 213 7.86 16.82 1.37
N ARG A 214 7.04 16.30 0.44
CA ARG A 214 5.95 15.37 0.72
C ARG A 214 6.02 14.06 -0.06
N LYS A 215 7.06 13.86 -0.86
CA LYS A 215 7.31 12.63 -1.63
C LYS A 215 8.63 11.99 -1.23
N HIS A 216 8.80 10.73 -1.60
CA HIS A 216 10.07 10.05 -1.51
C HIS A 216 11.07 10.69 -2.47
N ILE A 217 12.33 10.85 -2.03
CA ILE A 217 13.38 11.55 -2.79
C ILE A 217 14.58 10.63 -3.08
N ASP A 218 14.45 9.31 -2.89
CA ASP A 218 15.50 8.33 -3.18
C ASP A 218 15.83 8.28 -4.67
N ARG A 219 14.83 8.27 -5.56
CA ARG A 219 15.06 8.35 -7.02
C ARG A 219 15.82 9.61 -7.40
N LEU A 220 15.43 10.75 -6.83
CA LEU A 220 16.12 12.02 -7.02
C LEU A 220 17.57 11.96 -6.51
N THR A 221 17.76 11.44 -5.30
CA THR A 221 19.07 11.32 -4.66
C THR A 221 20.00 10.45 -5.50
N LEU A 222 19.50 9.33 -6.03
CA LEU A 222 20.27 8.45 -6.92
C LEU A 222 20.66 9.16 -8.22
N ARG A 223 19.71 9.85 -8.86
CA ARG A 223 19.95 10.57 -10.11
C ARG A 223 21.02 11.65 -9.98
N LEU A 224 20.95 12.44 -8.91
CA LEU A 224 21.96 13.47 -8.62
C LEU A 224 23.32 12.84 -8.34
N ALA A 225 23.37 11.81 -7.49
CA ALA A 225 24.63 11.13 -7.17
C ALA A 225 25.25 10.46 -8.41
N ASN A 226 24.44 9.96 -9.34
CA ASN A 226 24.90 9.35 -10.59
C ASN A 226 25.59 10.36 -11.53
N VAL A 227 25.19 11.63 -11.49
CA VAL A 227 25.86 12.72 -12.22
C VAL A 227 26.97 13.41 -11.39
N GLY A 228 27.34 12.83 -10.24
CA GLY A 228 28.42 13.31 -9.39
C GLY A 228 28.05 14.47 -8.48
N ILE A 229 26.76 14.73 -8.25
CA ILE A 229 26.27 15.80 -7.38
C ILE A 229 25.63 15.17 -6.14
N ASP A 230 26.16 15.44 -4.95
CA ASP A 230 25.44 15.07 -3.72
C ASP A 230 24.24 16.01 -3.56
N ILE A 231 23.08 15.46 -3.24
CA ILE A 231 21.87 16.25 -2.99
C ILE A 231 22.08 17.28 -1.87
N GLU A 232 22.96 17.01 -0.92
CA GLU A 232 23.32 17.92 0.18
C GLU A 232 24.14 19.15 -0.29
N GLN A 233 24.61 19.17 -1.54
CA GLN A 233 25.37 20.28 -2.13
C GLN A 233 24.51 21.23 -2.97
N LEU A 234 23.23 20.93 -3.17
CA LEU A 234 22.34 21.77 -3.97
C LEU A 234 21.47 22.64 -3.07
N ASP A 235 21.45 23.94 -3.38
CA ASP A 235 20.49 24.87 -2.80
C ASP A 235 19.14 24.70 -3.50
N PHE A 236 18.19 24.06 -2.84
CA PHE A 236 16.82 23.94 -3.34
C PHE A 236 15.99 25.18 -2.99
N TYR A 237 15.05 25.54 -3.87
CA TYR A 237 14.03 26.55 -3.56
C TYR A 237 13.17 26.13 -2.36
N HIS A 238 12.83 24.83 -2.31
CA HIS A 238 12.22 24.18 -1.16
C HIS A 238 13.12 23.05 -0.67
N ASP A 239 13.84 23.28 0.42
CA ASP A 239 14.90 22.38 0.87
C ASP A 239 14.36 21.13 1.59
N PRO A 240 14.61 19.91 1.08
CA PRO A 240 14.25 18.69 1.79
C PRO A 240 15.01 18.58 3.11
N SER A 241 14.31 18.19 4.17
CA SER A 241 14.96 18.01 5.48
C SER A 241 16.11 17.00 5.42
N ASN A 242 17.17 17.23 6.20
CA ASN A 242 18.28 16.28 6.38
C ASN A 242 17.79 14.86 6.72
N LYS A 243 16.69 14.73 7.48
CA LYS A 243 16.09 13.42 7.80
C LYS A 243 15.56 12.71 6.55
N ALA A 244 14.96 13.44 5.61
CA ALA A 244 14.47 12.88 4.35
C ALA A 244 15.62 12.44 3.44
N ILE A 245 16.67 13.27 3.31
CA ILE A 245 17.88 12.94 2.54
C ILE A 245 18.56 11.68 3.10
N GLN A 246 18.78 11.63 4.41
CA GLN A 246 19.42 10.49 5.05
C GLN A 246 18.58 9.21 4.95
N ARG A 247 17.24 9.33 4.95
CA ARG A 247 16.36 8.19 4.68
C ARG A 247 16.51 7.70 3.24
N ALA A 248 16.50 8.60 2.27
CA ALA A 248 16.72 8.26 0.86
C ALA A 248 18.07 7.54 0.65
N LYS A 249 19.17 8.08 1.20
CA LYS A 249 20.50 7.43 1.16
C LYS A 249 20.45 6.02 1.77
N ARG A 250 19.78 5.82 2.92
CA ARG A 250 19.63 4.49 3.54
C ARG A 250 18.84 3.50 2.68
N THR A 251 17.75 3.94 2.05
CA THR A 251 16.98 3.10 1.12
C THR A 251 17.84 2.71 -0.08
N LEU A 252 18.60 3.63 -0.67
CA LEU A 252 19.51 3.32 -1.78
C LEU A 252 20.64 2.35 -1.38
N ILE A 253 21.19 2.50 -0.18
CA ILE A 253 22.18 1.55 0.36
C ILE A 253 21.56 0.17 0.55
N ALA A 254 20.31 0.11 1.00
CA ALA A 254 19.60 -1.15 1.19
C ALA A 254 19.33 -1.88 -0.12
N LEU A 255 18.89 -1.14 -1.15
CA LEU A 255 18.71 -1.66 -2.51
C LEU A 255 20.03 -2.05 -3.19
N GLY A 256 21.18 -1.72 -2.58
CA GLY A 256 22.51 -1.95 -3.15
C GLY A 256 22.89 -0.93 -4.23
N ALA A 257 22.12 0.15 -4.39
CA ALA A 257 22.32 1.20 -5.39
C ALA A 257 23.41 2.21 -5.01
N MET A 258 23.72 2.32 -3.71
CA MET A 258 24.68 3.26 -3.17
C MET A 258 25.53 2.61 -2.07
N THR A 259 26.80 2.99 -1.96
CA THR A 259 27.67 2.58 -0.85
C THR A 259 27.44 3.44 0.39
N THR A 260 27.91 2.99 1.56
CA THR A 260 27.86 3.80 2.79
C THR A 260 28.65 5.11 2.70
N SER A 261 29.59 5.21 1.75
CA SER A 261 30.36 6.43 1.45
C SER A 261 29.64 7.40 0.50
N GLY A 262 28.42 7.08 0.05
CA GLY A 262 27.64 7.91 -0.88
C GLY A 262 27.93 7.67 -2.36
N GLN A 263 28.86 6.78 -2.71
CA GLN A 263 29.17 6.45 -4.10
C GLN A 263 28.10 5.54 -4.72
N VAL A 264 27.69 5.83 -5.96
CA VAL A 264 26.73 5.01 -6.73
C VAL A 264 27.41 3.72 -7.20
N THR A 265 26.75 2.58 -6.97
CA THR A 265 27.24 1.24 -7.38
C THR A 265 26.86 0.93 -8.82
N ASP A 266 27.37 -0.19 -9.37
CA ASP A 266 26.95 -0.64 -10.70
C ASP A 266 25.45 -0.99 -10.77
N ILE A 267 24.90 -1.54 -9.68
CA ILE A 267 23.44 -1.73 -9.53
C ILE A 267 22.73 -0.38 -9.61
N GLY A 268 23.22 0.64 -8.89
CA GLY A 268 22.61 1.97 -8.89
C GLY A 268 22.67 2.65 -10.26
N ARG A 269 23.80 2.54 -10.97
CA ARG A 269 23.95 3.05 -12.34
C ARG A 269 23.00 2.34 -13.31
N ALA A 270 22.81 1.04 -13.15
CA ALA A 270 21.89 0.27 -13.98
C ALA A 270 20.43 0.64 -13.67
N MET A 271 20.08 0.85 -12.40
CA MET A 271 18.74 1.32 -11.98
C MET A 271 18.37 2.66 -12.61
N GLU A 272 19.32 3.57 -12.83
CA GLU A 272 19.05 4.87 -13.47
C GLU A 272 18.45 4.75 -14.87
N ARG A 273 18.72 3.66 -15.59
CA ARG A 273 18.19 3.42 -16.94
C ARG A 273 16.69 3.17 -16.98
N TYR A 274 16.07 2.81 -15.85
CA TYR A 274 14.65 2.49 -15.79
C TYR A 274 13.80 3.71 -15.35
N PRO A 275 12.74 4.08 -16.08
CA PRO A 275 11.90 5.24 -15.78
C PRO A 275 10.82 4.94 -14.72
N VAL A 276 11.21 4.27 -13.63
CA VAL A 276 10.33 3.85 -12.52
C VAL A 276 10.96 4.22 -11.17
N GLU A 277 10.21 4.06 -10.09
CA GLU A 277 10.71 4.23 -8.71
C GLU A 277 11.89 3.29 -8.39
N SER A 278 12.76 3.68 -7.46
CA SER A 278 14.01 2.94 -7.18
C SER A 278 13.77 1.49 -6.78
N SER A 279 12.70 1.20 -6.04
CA SER A 279 12.31 -0.16 -5.68
C SER A 279 12.01 -1.01 -6.91
N TYR A 280 11.22 -0.48 -7.86
CA TYR A 280 10.85 -1.21 -9.08
C TYR A 280 12.02 -1.34 -10.04
N ALA A 281 12.88 -0.32 -10.15
CA ALA A 281 14.12 -0.41 -10.91
C ALA A 281 15.01 -1.53 -10.37
N ARG A 282 15.11 -1.68 -9.04
CA ARG A 282 15.87 -2.78 -8.43
C ARG A 282 15.26 -4.15 -8.73
N MET A 283 13.93 -4.27 -8.82
CA MET A 283 13.26 -5.52 -9.23
C MET A 283 13.65 -5.89 -10.67
N LEU A 284 13.60 -4.93 -11.60
CA LEU A 284 13.95 -5.13 -13.01
C LEU A 284 15.42 -5.52 -13.19
N ILE A 285 16.32 -4.93 -12.41
CA ILE A 285 17.74 -5.34 -12.39
C ILE A 285 17.90 -6.78 -11.91
N GLU A 286 17.13 -7.23 -10.92
CA GLU A 286 17.18 -8.63 -10.48
C GLU A 286 16.67 -9.58 -11.57
N SER A 287 15.66 -9.17 -12.33
CA SER A 287 15.07 -10.02 -13.37
C SER A 287 15.97 -10.30 -14.56
N GLN A 288 17.02 -9.51 -14.78
CA GLN A 288 18.00 -9.73 -15.85
C GLN A 288 18.73 -11.09 -15.76
N LYS A 289 18.67 -11.74 -14.59
CA LYS A 289 19.23 -13.08 -14.36
C LYS A 289 18.34 -14.21 -14.89
N TYR A 290 17.10 -13.89 -15.25
CA TYR A 290 16.05 -14.85 -15.60
C TYR A 290 15.63 -14.69 -17.06
N SER A 291 14.72 -15.57 -17.51
CA SER A 291 14.22 -15.56 -18.87
C SER A 291 13.57 -14.22 -19.23
N SER A 292 13.51 -13.92 -20.53
CA SER A 292 12.77 -12.75 -21.03
C SER A 292 11.30 -12.77 -20.57
N ASP A 293 10.70 -13.95 -20.50
CA ASP A 293 9.31 -14.13 -20.06
C ASP A 293 9.11 -13.67 -18.59
N VAL A 294 10.04 -13.99 -17.68
CA VAL A 294 10.03 -13.47 -16.30
C VAL A 294 10.19 -11.95 -16.27
N GLN A 295 11.05 -11.40 -17.12
CA GLN A 295 11.26 -9.95 -17.20
C GLN A 295 9.99 -9.23 -17.68
N SER A 296 9.33 -9.73 -18.73
CA SER A 296 8.08 -9.17 -19.26
C SER A 296 6.94 -9.26 -18.24
N LYS A 297 6.76 -10.42 -17.59
CA LYS A 297 5.78 -10.58 -16.50
C LYS A 297 6.03 -9.62 -15.34
N LEU A 298 7.30 -9.44 -14.93
CA LEU A 298 7.65 -8.51 -13.87
C LEU A 298 7.39 -7.05 -14.27
N ALA A 299 7.70 -6.67 -15.51
CA ALA A 299 7.40 -5.33 -16.01
C ALA A 299 5.88 -5.05 -16.04
N ALA A 300 5.07 -6.05 -16.41
CA ALA A 300 3.61 -5.96 -16.31
C ALA A 300 3.13 -5.80 -14.86
N ILE A 301 3.70 -6.57 -13.93
CA ILE A 301 3.43 -6.44 -12.48
C ILE A 301 3.75 -5.02 -12.00
N ILE A 302 4.91 -4.47 -12.37
CA ILE A 302 5.33 -3.11 -12.00
C ILE A 302 4.35 -2.08 -12.57
N ALA A 303 3.95 -2.21 -13.84
CA ALA A 303 2.97 -1.31 -14.45
C ALA A 303 1.63 -1.30 -13.71
N ILE A 304 1.17 -2.46 -13.23
CA ILE A 304 -0.02 -2.58 -12.38
C ILE A 304 0.19 -1.87 -11.02
N GLN A 305 1.37 -1.97 -10.41
CA GLN A 305 1.64 -1.33 -9.12
C GLN A 305 1.83 0.19 -9.21
N GLU A 306 2.45 0.69 -10.28
CA GLU A 306 2.64 2.13 -10.57
C GLU A 306 1.31 2.91 -10.59
N VAL A 307 0.21 2.26 -10.96
CA VAL A 307 -1.14 2.86 -10.95
C VAL A 307 -1.89 2.67 -9.62
N GLY A 308 -1.23 2.13 -8.60
CA GLY A 308 -1.79 1.84 -7.28
C GLY A 308 -2.53 0.50 -7.19
N GLY A 309 -2.31 -0.41 -8.12
CA GLY A 309 -3.00 -1.70 -8.22
C GLY A 309 -4.34 -1.61 -8.97
N ILE A 310 -4.88 -2.76 -9.38
CA ILE A 310 -6.13 -2.84 -10.16
C ILE A 310 -7.32 -3.40 -9.36
N VAL A 311 -7.10 -3.75 -8.10
CA VAL A 311 -8.15 -4.31 -7.22
C VAL A 311 -8.39 -3.42 -6.01
N LYS A 312 -9.64 -3.38 -5.54
CA LYS A 312 -10.03 -2.70 -4.31
C LYS A 312 -9.77 -3.59 -3.10
N GLY A 313 -9.33 -2.96 -2.01
CA GLY A 313 -9.28 -3.60 -0.70
C GLY A 313 -10.59 -3.50 0.07
N GLY A 314 -10.67 -4.23 1.19
CA GLY A 314 -11.80 -4.22 2.11
C GLY A 314 -12.66 -5.48 2.05
N THR A 315 -13.45 -5.69 3.10
CA THR A 315 -14.30 -6.87 3.28
C THR A 315 -15.45 -6.99 2.28
N ARG A 316 -15.75 -5.91 1.55
CA ARG A 316 -16.84 -5.85 0.56
C ARG A 316 -16.39 -6.27 -0.84
N TYR A 317 -15.12 -6.07 -1.17
CA TYR A 317 -14.61 -6.20 -2.54
C TYR A 317 -13.65 -7.38 -2.64
N THR A 318 -14.18 -8.60 -2.53
CA THR A 318 -13.42 -9.84 -2.60
C THR A 318 -13.66 -10.63 -3.88
N GLY A 319 -14.53 -10.14 -4.78
CA GLY A 319 -14.96 -10.87 -5.97
C GLY A 319 -13.81 -11.23 -6.91
N TRP A 320 -12.82 -10.34 -7.06
CA TRP A 320 -11.61 -10.56 -7.85
C TRP A 320 -10.76 -11.75 -7.39
N GLN A 321 -10.86 -12.17 -6.13
CA GLN A 321 -10.07 -13.28 -5.59
C GLN A 321 -10.38 -14.62 -6.27
N ARG A 322 -11.53 -14.73 -6.96
CA ARG A 322 -11.88 -15.93 -7.75
C ARG A 322 -10.98 -16.14 -8.97
N TYR A 323 -10.28 -15.09 -9.42
CA TYR A 323 -9.42 -15.13 -10.61
C TYR A 323 -7.94 -15.36 -10.29
N THR A 324 -7.59 -15.61 -9.03
CA THR A 324 -6.22 -15.90 -8.64
C THR A 324 -6.14 -17.08 -7.68
N SER A 325 -5.08 -17.87 -7.83
CA SER A 325 -4.74 -18.94 -6.90
C SER A 325 -3.52 -18.61 -6.03
N GLN A 326 -2.96 -17.41 -6.19
CA GLN A 326 -1.74 -16.98 -5.52
C GLN A 326 -1.97 -16.85 -4.02
N LYS A 327 -1.04 -17.39 -3.24
CA LYS A 327 -1.03 -17.32 -1.77
C LYS A 327 0.28 -16.77 -1.21
N LYS A 328 1.23 -16.45 -2.09
CA LYS A 328 2.58 -16.00 -1.76
C LYS A 328 2.82 -14.53 -2.09
N SER A 329 2.05 -13.91 -2.99
CA SER A 329 2.24 -12.49 -3.34
C SER A 329 0.95 -11.83 -3.81
N ASP A 330 0.70 -10.65 -3.26
CA ASP A 330 -0.40 -9.76 -3.69
C ASP A 330 -0.14 -9.18 -5.10
N LEU A 331 1.12 -9.05 -5.49
CA LEU A 331 1.51 -8.53 -6.80
C LEU A 331 1.20 -9.55 -7.89
N LEU A 332 1.58 -10.82 -7.67
CA LEU A 332 1.22 -11.92 -8.57
C LEU A 332 -0.29 -12.13 -8.64
N ALA A 333 -1.00 -11.97 -7.51
CA ALA A 333 -2.45 -12.08 -7.48
C ALA A 333 -3.14 -11.05 -8.38
N GLN A 334 -2.65 -9.81 -8.38
CA GLN A 334 -3.16 -8.77 -9.26
C GLN A 334 -2.79 -9.01 -10.73
N TYR A 335 -1.63 -9.61 -11.00
CA TYR A 335 -1.26 -10.03 -12.36
C TYR A 335 -2.21 -11.11 -12.89
N ASP A 336 -2.56 -12.13 -12.10
CA ASP A 336 -3.58 -13.12 -12.50
C ASP A 336 -4.93 -12.45 -12.82
N VAL A 337 -5.36 -11.50 -11.98
CA VAL A 337 -6.60 -10.74 -12.23
C VAL A 337 -6.50 -9.95 -13.53
N PHE A 338 -5.34 -9.33 -13.81
CA PHE A 338 -5.10 -8.58 -15.03
C PHE A 338 -5.23 -9.47 -16.29
N LEU A 339 -4.64 -10.68 -16.26
CA LEU A 339 -4.78 -11.65 -17.34
C LEU A 339 -6.23 -12.11 -17.56
N ALA A 340 -7.04 -12.14 -16.49
CA ALA A 340 -8.45 -12.51 -16.58
C ALA A 340 -9.34 -11.39 -17.15
N VAL A 341 -8.91 -10.13 -17.11
CA VAL A 341 -9.70 -8.95 -17.55
C VAL A 341 -10.39 -9.12 -18.91
N PRO A 342 -9.75 -9.64 -19.98
CA PRO A 342 -10.40 -9.80 -21.28
C PRO A 342 -11.62 -10.73 -21.28
N SER A 343 -11.75 -11.59 -20.27
CA SER A 343 -12.88 -12.52 -20.08
C SER A 343 -13.96 -12.01 -19.13
N ILE A 344 -13.81 -10.80 -18.58
CA ILE A 344 -14.72 -10.19 -17.61
C ILE A 344 -15.40 -8.98 -18.26
N THR A 345 -16.73 -8.88 -18.17
CA THR A 345 -17.41 -7.73 -18.76
C THR A 345 -17.23 -6.48 -17.90
N PRO A 346 -17.10 -5.27 -18.49
CA PRO A 346 -16.90 -4.03 -17.73
C PRO A 346 -17.98 -3.76 -16.67
N GLU A 347 -19.22 -4.22 -16.88
CA GLU A 347 -20.32 -4.11 -15.93
C GLU A 347 -20.07 -4.87 -14.63
N GLU A 348 -19.29 -5.95 -14.66
CA GLU A 348 -18.97 -6.78 -13.50
C GLU A 348 -17.84 -6.19 -12.63
N TYR A 349 -17.05 -5.24 -13.16
CA TYR A 349 -15.85 -4.75 -12.47
C TYR A 349 -16.15 -4.16 -11.08
N GLU A 350 -17.23 -3.38 -10.93
CA GLU A 350 -17.55 -2.77 -9.63
C GLU A 350 -17.92 -3.83 -8.58
N GLU A 351 -18.68 -4.86 -8.96
CA GLU A 351 -19.04 -5.98 -8.07
C GLU A 351 -17.82 -6.82 -7.70
N LEU A 352 -16.97 -7.11 -8.69
CA LEU A 352 -15.75 -7.87 -8.48
C LEU A 352 -14.70 -7.10 -7.69
N GLY A 353 -14.81 -5.77 -7.62
CA GLY A 353 -13.82 -4.91 -6.98
C GLY A 353 -12.61 -4.61 -7.87
N ILE A 354 -12.77 -4.67 -9.19
CA ILE A 354 -11.76 -4.33 -10.19
C ILE A 354 -11.89 -2.83 -10.53
N ILE A 355 -10.75 -2.17 -10.71
CA ILE A 355 -10.66 -0.73 -10.98
C ILE A 355 -10.40 -0.53 -12.48
N SER A 356 -11.48 -0.38 -13.27
CA SER A 356 -11.46 -0.22 -14.74
C SER A 356 -10.34 0.72 -15.23
N LYS A 357 -10.32 1.96 -14.70
CA LYS A 357 -9.35 2.97 -15.14
C LYS A 357 -7.90 2.58 -14.88
N ASN A 358 -7.64 1.85 -13.79
CA ASN A 358 -6.28 1.42 -13.48
C ASN A 358 -5.81 0.33 -14.45
N ILE A 359 -6.71 -0.48 -15.02
CA ILE A 359 -6.37 -1.41 -16.10
C ILE A 359 -5.88 -0.63 -17.33
N SER A 360 -6.66 0.35 -17.79
CA SER A 360 -6.29 1.16 -18.96
C SER A 360 -4.96 1.89 -18.74
N LYS A 361 -4.77 2.50 -17.57
CA LYS A 361 -3.51 3.15 -17.21
C LYS A 361 -2.35 2.17 -17.09
N ALA A 362 -2.57 0.97 -16.56
CA ALA A 362 -1.52 -0.04 -16.48
C ALA A 362 -1.03 -0.41 -17.88
N ARG A 363 -1.95 -0.56 -18.86
CA ARG A 363 -1.58 -0.77 -20.27
C ARG A 363 -0.80 0.40 -20.86
N GLU A 364 -1.19 1.64 -20.58
CA GLU A 364 -0.42 2.83 -20.99
C GLU A 364 1.00 2.81 -20.40
N VAL A 365 1.14 2.43 -19.13
CA VAL A 365 2.45 2.29 -18.48
C VAL A 365 3.25 1.15 -19.11
N MET A 366 2.64 0.01 -19.43
CA MET A 366 3.31 -1.08 -20.13
C MET A 366 3.81 -0.64 -21.52
N GLN A 367 3.00 0.07 -22.30
CA GLN A 367 3.43 0.60 -23.61
C GLN A 367 4.59 1.58 -23.48
N ARG A 368 4.56 2.46 -22.48
CA ARG A 368 5.67 3.37 -22.18
C ARG A 368 6.93 2.60 -21.80
N LEU A 369 6.83 1.61 -20.91
CA LEU A 369 7.98 0.78 -20.53
C LEU A 369 8.54 0.01 -21.72
N ASN A 370 7.69 -0.55 -22.59
CA ASN A 370 8.13 -1.22 -23.82
C ASN A 370 8.86 -0.25 -24.78
N HIS A 371 8.41 1.01 -24.85
CA HIS A 371 9.07 2.02 -25.66
C HIS A 371 10.43 2.46 -25.08
N ASP A 372 10.46 2.70 -23.77
CA ASP A 372 11.64 3.23 -23.08
C ASP A 372 12.71 2.15 -22.84
N LEU A 373 12.33 0.86 -22.82
CA LEU A 373 13.21 -0.26 -22.50
C LEU A 373 13.40 -1.16 -23.72
N SER A 374 14.50 -0.96 -24.44
CA SER A 374 14.87 -1.80 -25.59
C SER A 374 15.10 -3.28 -25.26
N ASP A 375 15.39 -3.57 -24.00
CA ASP A 375 15.86 -4.88 -23.55
C ASP A 375 14.72 -5.77 -23.03
N ILE A 376 13.49 -5.23 -22.93
CA ILE A 376 12.31 -5.95 -22.42
C ILE A 376 11.21 -5.88 -23.47
N GLU A 377 10.83 -7.04 -24.01
CA GLU A 377 9.69 -7.16 -24.92
C GLU A 377 8.40 -7.25 -24.10
N LEU A 378 7.66 -6.14 -23.99
CA LEU A 378 6.45 -6.04 -23.20
C LEU A 378 5.23 -5.77 -24.10
N ASP A 379 4.57 -6.85 -24.49
CA ASP A 379 3.27 -6.84 -25.17
C ASP A 379 2.23 -7.54 -24.29
N ASP A 380 1.16 -6.82 -23.92
CA ASP A 380 0.05 -7.34 -23.11
C ASP A 380 -0.58 -8.59 -23.75
N THR A 381 -0.59 -8.69 -25.08
CA THR A 381 -1.17 -9.84 -25.79
C THR A 381 -0.32 -11.11 -25.68
N LEU A 382 0.95 -10.98 -25.31
CA LEU A 382 1.89 -12.09 -25.15
C LEU A 382 2.02 -12.54 -23.69
N LEU A 383 1.37 -11.85 -22.75
CA LEU A 383 1.45 -12.18 -21.34
C LEU A 383 0.75 -13.51 -21.03
N THR A 384 1.45 -14.37 -20.27
CA THR A 384 0.99 -15.71 -19.91
C THR A 384 0.87 -15.89 -18.39
N PRO A 385 0.08 -16.88 -17.91
CA PRO A 385 0.03 -17.23 -16.50
C PRO A 385 1.40 -17.62 -15.94
N VAL A 386 1.67 -17.27 -14.68
CA VAL A 386 2.94 -17.60 -14.00
C VAL A 386 3.03 -19.09 -13.73
N THR A 387 4.06 -19.74 -14.25
CA THR A 387 4.37 -21.16 -13.98
C THR A 387 4.97 -21.36 -12.58
N ASP A 388 5.09 -22.62 -12.14
CA ASP A 388 5.66 -22.92 -10.82
C ASP A 388 7.14 -22.52 -10.70
N ASP A 389 7.91 -22.72 -11.77
CA ASP A 389 9.35 -22.41 -11.83
C ASP A 389 9.59 -20.89 -11.81
N GLU A 390 8.85 -20.13 -12.63
CA GLU A 390 8.96 -18.67 -12.70
C GLU A 390 8.51 -17.98 -11.41
N ARG A 391 7.59 -18.61 -10.66
CA ARG A 391 7.01 -17.99 -9.46
C ARG A 391 8.09 -17.61 -8.46
N ASP A 392 8.98 -18.52 -8.11
CA ASP A 392 10.00 -18.24 -7.10
C ASP A 392 11.04 -17.21 -7.61
N GLU A 393 11.28 -17.16 -8.92
CA GLU A 393 12.13 -16.13 -9.57
C GLU A 393 11.50 -14.73 -9.48
N LEU A 394 10.21 -14.61 -9.79
CA LEU A 394 9.45 -13.37 -9.66
C LEU A 394 9.35 -12.90 -8.21
N LEU A 395 9.08 -13.82 -7.27
CA LEU A 395 9.05 -13.49 -5.84
C LEU A 395 10.41 -12.96 -5.37
N ARG A 396 11.53 -13.57 -5.80
CA ARG A 396 12.86 -13.08 -5.48
C ARG A 396 13.12 -11.68 -6.04
N CYS A 397 12.70 -11.41 -7.28
CA CYS A 397 12.82 -10.08 -7.89
C CYS A 397 12.04 -9.03 -7.10
N ILE A 398 10.79 -9.32 -6.72
CA ILE A 398 9.96 -8.42 -5.90
C ILE A 398 10.63 -8.16 -4.55
N VAL A 399 11.14 -9.20 -3.87
CA VAL A 399 11.84 -9.06 -2.59
C VAL A 399 13.12 -8.22 -2.73
N ALA A 400 13.83 -8.30 -3.86
CA ALA A 400 15.01 -7.47 -4.12
C ALA A 400 14.67 -5.97 -4.12
N GLY A 401 13.52 -5.60 -4.69
CA GLY A 401 13.03 -4.21 -4.70
C GLY A 401 12.43 -3.74 -3.38
N GLN A 402 12.08 -4.65 -2.48
CA GLN A 402 11.46 -4.37 -1.17
C GLN A 402 12.35 -4.82 -0.01
N ILE A 403 13.66 -4.97 -0.23
CA ILE A 403 14.60 -5.56 0.73
C ILE A 403 14.74 -4.72 2.01
N ASP A 404 14.45 -3.42 1.93
CA ASP A 404 14.43 -2.50 3.07
C ASP A 404 13.10 -2.50 3.83
N GLN A 405 12.07 -3.17 3.31
CA GLN A 405 10.72 -3.23 3.85
C GLN A 405 10.32 -4.67 4.23
N LEU A 406 11.13 -5.30 5.09
CA LEU A 406 10.91 -6.66 5.60
C LEU A 406 10.21 -6.66 6.96
N TRP A 407 9.25 -7.58 7.11
CA TRP A 407 8.38 -7.67 8.29
C TRP A 407 8.24 -9.11 8.76
N VAL A 408 8.26 -9.30 10.08
CA VAL A 408 7.95 -10.56 10.74
C VAL A 408 6.50 -10.52 11.22
N ILE A 409 5.72 -11.54 10.86
CA ILE A 409 4.34 -11.69 11.32
C ILE A 409 4.33 -12.38 12.67
N ASP A 410 3.68 -11.76 13.66
CA ASP A 410 3.52 -12.33 14.99
C ASP A 410 2.32 -13.29 15.10
N GLU A 411 2.09 -13.86 16.29
CA GLU A 411 0.97 -14.79 16.52
C GLU A 411 -0.40 -14.13 16.41
N ALA A 412 -0.50 -12.81 16.57
CA ALA A 412 -1.72 -12.05 16.41
C ALA A 412 -2.01 -11.66 14.95
N GLY A 413 -1.08 -11.95 14.03
CA GLY A 413 -1.18 -11.60 12.61
C GLY A 413 -0.72 -10.18 12.30
N MET A 414 -0.05 -9.51 13.24
CA MET A 414 0.51 -8.17 13.04
C MET A 414 1.92 -8.26 12.43
N ALA A 415 2.25 -7.31 11.57
CA ALA A 415 3.55 -7.22 10.92
C ALA A 415 4.48 -6.30 11.70
N MET A 416 5.58 -6.83 12.23
CA MET A 416 6.63 -6.05 12.88
C MET A 416 7.84 -5.89 11.95
N HIS A 417 8.22 -4.65 11.65
CA HIS A 417 9.37 -4.36 10.80
C HIS A 417 10.69 -4.88 11.44
N ILE A 418 11.56 -5.51 10.65
CA ILE A 418 12.77 -6.18 11.19
C ILE A 418 13.75 -5.21 11.85
N THR A 419 13.90 -3.99 11.32
CA THR A 419 14.83 -2.97 11.82
C THR A 419 14.17 -1.99 12.80
N SER A 420 13.15 -1.24 12.36
CA SER A 420 12.50 -0.20 13.16
C SER A 420 11.60 -0.70 14.29
N LYS A 421 11.20 -1.98 14.29
CA LYS A 421 10.26 -2.59 15.25
C LYS A 421 8.85 -1.99 15.24
N VAL A 422 8.54 -1.13 14.28
CA VAL A 422 7.18 -0.61 14.08
C VAL A 422 6.25 -1.77 13.74
N ILE A 423 5.08 -1.78 14.37
CA ILE A 423 4.04 -2.79 14.16
C ILE A 423 2.93 -2.19 13.31
N ARG A 424 2.45 -2.95 12.33
CA ARG A 424 1.40 -2.57 11.37
C ARG A 424 0.45 -3.73 11.10
N GLU A 425 -0.76 -3.40 10.67
CA GLU A 425 -1.72 -4.40 10.20
C GLU A 425 -1.42 -4.81 8.75
N LEU A 426 -1.80 -6.02 8.36
CA LEU A 426 -1.76 -6.41 6.94
C LEU A 426 -2.96 -5.79 6.22
N SER A 427 -2.76 -5.34 4.98
CA SER A 427 -3.86 -4.88 4.15
C SER A 427 -4.93 -5.97 4.01
N SER A 428 -6.20 -5.57 4.14
CA SER A 428 -7.35 -6.46 3.95
C SER A 428 -7.47 -7.04 2.53
N SER A 429 -6.80 -6.44 1.54
CA SER A 429 -6.71 -6.99 0.18
C SER A 429 -5.70 -8.13 0.04
N SER A 430 -4.86 -8.38 1.05
CA SER A 430 -3.75 -9.32 0.90
C SER A 430 -4.25 -10.76 0.76
N VAL A 431 -3.66 -11.51 -0.17
CA VAL A 431 -3.86 -12.96 -0.35
C VAL A 431 -2.81 -13.78 0.39
N VAL A 432 -1.75 -13.14 0.90
CA VAL A 432 -0.62 -13.82 1.53
C VAL A 432 -1.05 -14.42 2.86
N ARG A 433 -0.78 -15.72 3.05
CA ARG A 433 -1.14 -16.48 4.26
C ARG A 433 0.01 -17.40 4.67
N ASN A 434 0.03 -17.79 5.95
CA ASN A 434 0.90 -18.84 6.48
C ASN A 434 2.41 -18.63 6.28
N THR A 435 2.86 -17.38 6.23
CA THR A 435 4.29 -17.02 6.20
C THR A 435 4.66 -16.23 7.46
N LYS A 436 5.91 -16.40 7.92
CA LYS A 436 6.43 -15.64 9.07
C LYS A 436 7.19 -14.39 8.64
N LEU A 437 7.74 -14.37 7.43
CA LEU A 437 8.55 -13.28 6.91
C LEU A 437 7.96 -12.82 5.57
N ILE A 438 7.76 -11.52 5.47
CA ILE A 438 7.21 -10.87 4.28
C ILE A 438 8.02 -9.64 3.90
N ALA A 439 7.98 -9.29 2.63
CA ALA A 439 8.30 -7.98 2.11
C ALA A 439 6.99 -7.27 1.80
N GLY A 440 6.92 -5.95 2.01
CA GLY A 440 5.73 -5.19 1.69
C GLY A 440 5.87 -3.72 2.07
N THR A 441 5.18 -2.85 1.36
CA THR A 441 5.34 -1.40 1.51
C THR A 441 4.44 -0.90 2.65
N PRO A 442 4.96 -0.12 3.61
CA PRO A 442 4.11 0.50 4.63
C PRO A 442 3.22 1.57 4.00
N PHE A 443 1.97 1.65 4.44
CA PHE A 443 1.00 2.63 3.96
C PHE A 443 0.14 3.16 5.10
N ASP A 444 -0.11 4.47 5.09
CA ASP A 444 -1.00 5.12 6.06
C ASP A 444 -2.29 5.57 5.37
N LEU A 445 -3.45 5.27 5.96
CA LEU A 445 -4.73 5.73 5.44
C LEU A 445 -5.47 6.51 6.51
N GLN A 446 -5.72 7.79 6.25
CA GLN A 446 -6.53 8.60 7.15
C GLN A 446 -8.01 8.50 6.80
N VAL A 447 -8.82 8.21 7.81
CA VAL A 447 -10.26 8.06 7.70
C VAL A 447 -10.97 8.95 8.72
N PRO A 448 -12.12 9.54 8.36
CA PRO A 448 -12.97 10.22 9.31
C PRO A 448 -13.57 9.24 10.31
N THR A 449 -13.58 9.60 11.58
CA THR A 449 -14.32 8.92 12.63
C THR A 449 -15.72 9.53 12.76
N ARG A 450 -16.58 8.87 13.55
CA ARG A 450 -17.98 9.27 13.72
C ARG A 450 -18.19 10.61 14.42
N ASP A 451 -17.20 11.03 15.19
CA ASP A 451 -17.20 12.30 15.93
C ASP A 451 -16.55 13.43 15.11
N GLY A 452 -16.22 13.19 13.85
CA GLY A 452 -15.58 14.17 12.95
C GLY A 452 -14.06 14.27 13.11
N SER A 453 -13.46 13.53 14.05
CA SER A 453 -12.01 13.45 14.16
C SER A 453 -11.40 12.59 13.04
N LEU A 454 -10.08 12.64 12.90
CA LEU A 454 -9.36 11.89 11.87
C LEU A 454 -8.51 10.81 12.54
N GLN A 455 -8.74 9.56 12.17
CA GLN A 455 -7.92 8.42 12.58
C GLN A 455 -7.01 8.00 11.44
N THR A 456 -5.74 7.70 11.74
CA THR A 456 -4.82 7.09 10.78
C THR A 456 -4.75 5.59 11.02
N LEU A 457 -4.98 4.82 9.96
CA LEU A 457 -4.80 3.37 9.93
C LEU A 457 -3.44 3.05 9.32
N HIS A 458 -2.73 2.09 9.90
CA HIS A 458 -1.34 1.78 9.54
C HIS A 458 -1.24 0.36 8.99
N PHE A 459 -0.97 0.26 7.69
CA PHE A 459 -0.96 -1.01 6.96
C PHE A 459 0.40 -1.35 6.37
N VAL A 460 0.57 -2.62 6.03
CA VAL A 460 1.53 -3.12 5.04
C VAL A 460 0.73 -3.59 3.81
N GLN A 461 1.11 -3.14 2.63
CA GLN A 461 0.45 -3.47 1.35
C GLN A 461 1.45 -4.01 0.32
N GLY A 462 0.95 -4.62 -0.75
CA GLY A 462 1.78 -5.23 -1.79
C GLY A 462 2.67 -6.33 -1.20
N ILE A 463 2.06 -7.21 -0.41
CA ILE A 463 2.79 -8.17 0.43
C ILE A 463 3.29 -9.33 -0.43
N THR A 464 4.53 -9.75 -0.19
CA THR A 464 5.17 -10.90 -0.82
C THR A 464 5.89 -11.74 0.23
N ALA A 465 5.69 -13.05 0.21
CA ALA A 465 6.36 -14.00 1.10
C ALA A 465 7.86 -14.06 0.77
N VAL A 466 8.70 -14.05 1.80
CA VAL A 466 10.15 -14.01 1.65
C VAL A 466 10.73 -15.37 1.98
N ASN A 467 11.50 -15.93 1.05
CA ASN A 467 12.48 -16.94 1.40
C ASN A 467 13.72 -16.24 1.96
N THR A 468 14.08 -16.60 3.17
CA THR A 468 15.24 -16.08 3.90
C THR A 468 16.54 -16.22 3.12
N ASP A 469 16.72 -17.32 2.40
CA ASP A 469 18.02 -17.67 1.82
C ASP A 469 18.41 -16.65 0.75
N TRP A 470 17.42 -16.02 0.10
CA TRP A 470 17.62 -14.92 -0.84
C TRP A 470 18.29 -13.70 -0.21
N LEU A 471 18.09 -13.44 1.09
CA LEU A 471 18.54 -12.21 1.75
C LEU A 471 20.06 -12.04 1.74
N LEU A 472 20.80 -13.15 1.84
CA LEU A 472 22.27 -13.14 1.82
C LEU A 472 22.81 -12.71 0.46
N ASP A 473 22.15 -13.15 -0.62
CA ASP A 473 22.56 -12.82 -1.97
C ASP A 473 22.08 -11.43 -2.40
N LEU A 474 20.84 -11.06 -2.00
CA LEU A 474 20.20 -9.82 -2.43
C LEU A 474 20.79 -8.59 -1.73
N ALA A 475 21.18 -8.72 -0.46
CA ALA A 475 21.75 -7.63 0.34
C ALA A 475 22.84 -8.14 1.32
N PRO A 476 23.99 -8.63 0.82
CA PRO A 476 25.09 -9.14 1.65
C PRO A 476 25.64 -8.10 2.63
N GLN A 477 25.50 -6.81 2.32
CA GLN A 477 25.88 -5.70 3.19
C GLN A 477 24.98 -5.56 4.44
N GLN A 478 23.77 -6.15 4.42
CA GLN A 478 22.80 -6.09 5.52
C GLN A 478 22.66 -7.40 6.29
N PHE A 479 22.86 -8.52 5.61
CA PHE A 479 22.57 -9.85 6.14
C PHE A 479 23.84 -10.69 6.25
N SER A 480 23.95 -11.45 7.34
CA SER A 480 25.05 -12.39 7.54
C SER A 480 24.53 -13.75 7.99
N ALA A 481 25.19 -14.82 7.53
CA ALA A 481 24.86 -16.17 7.94
C ALA A 481 25.50 -16.50 9.29
N LYS A 482 24.76 -17.21 10.13
CA LYS A 482 25.26 -17.90 11.32
C LYS A 482 24.87 -19.37 11.24
N HIS A 483 25.74 -20.24 11.72
CA HIS A 483 25.42 -21.64 11.93
C HIS A 483 24.24 -21.73 12.91
N GLY A 484 23.08 -22.16 12.42
CA GLY A 484 21.93 -22.41 13.27
C GLY A 484 21.96 -23.83 13.84
N GLY A 485 21.05 -24.07 14.79
CA GLY A 485 20.92 -25.37 15.44
C GLY A 485 20.31 -26.42 14.50
N MET A 486 20.61 -27.69 14.80
CA MET A 486 19.90 -28.82 14.20
C MET A 486 18.49 -28.88 14.80
N VAL A 487 17.47 -28.84 13.95
CA VAL A 487 16.06 -28.92 14.31
C VAL A 487 15.35 -29.98 13.49
N TYR A 488 14.25 -30.50 14.01
CA TYR A 488 13.42 -31.45 13.28
C TYR A 488 12.45 -30.67 12.39
N ASP A 489 12.45 -30.96 11.09
CA ASP A 489 11.48 -30.42 10.16
C ASP A 489 10.36 -31.44 9.89
N PRO A 490 9.12 -31.16 10.33
CA PRO A 490 8.01 -32.07 10.09
C PRO A 490 7.61 -32.18 8.62
N ARG A 491 8.00 -31.24 7.74
CA ARG A 491 7.69 -31.30 6.30
C ARG A 491 8.55 -32.34 5.60
N SER A 492 9.86 -32.34 5.87
CA SER A 492 10.79 -33.34 5.33
C SER A 492 10.86 -34.61 6.18
N GLY A 493 10.32 -34.59 7.39
CA GLY A 493 10.43 -35.69 8.35
C GLY A 493 11.87 -35.96 8.81
N SER A 494 12.77 -35.00 8.67
CA SER A 494 14.21 -35.19 8.87
C SER A 494 14.85 -34.16 9.78
N LEU A 495 16.05 -34.47 10.26
CA LEU A 495 16.91 -33.50 10.92
C LEU A 495 17.42 -32.51 9.88
N VAL A 496 17.24 -31.21 10.13
CA VAL A 496 17.72 -30.15 9.25
C VAL A 496 18.59 -29.17 10.04
N VAL A 497 19.61 -28.61 9.40
CA VAL A 497 20.34 -27.44 9.93
C VAL A 497 19.63 -26.21 9.39
N ARG A 498 18.93 -25.46 10.24
CA ARG A 498 18.34 -24.19 9.82
C ARG A 498 19.43 -23.13 9.78
N GLN A 499 19.63 -22.52 8.62
CA GLN A 499 20.50 -21.37 8.54
C GLN A 499 19.88 -20.21 9.32
N GLN A 500 20.66 -19.56 10.19
CA GLN A 500 20.21 -18.35 10.87
C GLN A 500 20.78 -17.15 10.12
N ILE A 501 19.90 -16.29 9.62
CA ILE A 501 20.28 -15.06 8.95
C ILE A 501 20.13 -13.92 9.94
N ARG A 502 21.21 -13.16 10.13
CA ARG A 502 21.24 -12.02 11.04
C ARG A 502 21.10 -10.73 10.27
N SER A 503 20.23 -9.87 10.77
CA SER A 503 20.18 -8.44 10.44
C SER A 503 20.34 -7.66 11.74
N GLY A 504 21.56 -7.20 12.01
CA GLY A 504 21.93 -6.63 13.31
C GLY A 504 21.66 -7.58 14.49
N LYS A 505 20.70 -7.20 15.35
CA LYS A 505 20.27 -7.99 16.53
C LYS A 505 19.15 -8.99 16.21
N GLN A 506 18.47 -8.85 15.06
CA GLN A 506 17.39 -9.75 14.66
C GLN A 506 17.99 -11.04 14.10
N VAL A 507 17.41 -12.18 14.47
CA VAL A 507 17.71 -13.49 13.87
C VAL A 507 16.47 -13.95 13.11
N LEU A 508 16.64 -14.19 11.82
CA LEU A 508 15.66 -14.78 10.92
C LEU A 508 16.04 -16.24 10.72
N GLU A 509 15.10 -17.15 10.92
CA GLU A 509 15.33 -18.57 10.67
C GLU A 509 15.01 -18.89 9.22
N GLY A 510 16.00 -19.44 8.51
CA GLY A 510 15.81 -19.86 7.14
C GLY A 510 15.42 -21.31 6.95
N MET A 511 15.40 -21.73 5.68
CA MET A 511 15.08 -23.12 5.37
C MET A 511 16.14 -24.05 5.94
N GLY A 512 15.69 -25.24 6.33
CA GLY A 512 16.57 -26.25 6.88
C GLY A 512 17.24 -27.04 5.78
N VAL A 513 18.57 -27.13 5.80
CA VAL A 513 19.31 -28.07 4.93
C VAL A 513 19.27 -29.46 5.58
N PRO A 514 18.77 -30.51 4.90
CA PRO A 514 18.71 -31.86 5.45
C PRO A 514 20.10 -32.38 5.84
N VAL A 515 20.17 -32.99 7.02
CA VAL A 515 21.37 -33.68 7.49
C VAL A 515 21.36 -35.10 6.91
N SER A 516 22.21 -35.36 5.92
CA SER A 516 22.27 -36.65 5.21
C SER A 516 23.13 -37.71 5.90
N LYS A 517 24.14 -37.31 6.69
CA LYS A 517 25.07 -38.24 7.34
C LYS A 517 24.44 -38.91 8.57
N ASN A 518 24.31 -40.23 8.57
CA ASN A 518 23.80 -41.01 9.71
C ASN A 518 24.90 -41.32 10.74
N THR A 519 25.29 -40.32 11.54
CA THR A 519 26.26 -40.46 12.64
C THR A 519 25.54 -40.57 13.99
N GLN A 520 26.19 -41.16 15.00
CA GLN A 520 25.63 -41.25 16.36
C GLN A 520 25.28 -39.86 16.95
N GLN A 521 26.04 -38.82 16.58
CA GLN A 521 25.76 -37.44 16.95
C GLN A 521 24.46 -36.93 16.32
N ASN A 522 24.26 -37.18 15.02
CA ASN A 522 23.06 -36.74 14.30
C ASN A 522 21.81 -37.52 14.73
N GLN A 523 21.94 -38.80 15.07
CA GLN A 523 20.87 -39.60 15.68
C GLN A 523 20.40 -38.99 17.00
N ARG A 524 21.34 -38.63 17.89
CA ARG A 524 21.01 -37.95 19.16
C ARG A 524 20.38 -36.58 18.92
N ALA A 525 20.89 -35.83 17.95
CA ALA A 525 20.33 -34.53 17.58
C ALA A 525 18.90 -34.65 17.02
N PHE A 526 18.62 -35.66 16.19
CA PHE A 526 17.26 -35.94 15.72
C PHE A 526 16.32 -36.27 16.87
N GLN A 527 16.71 -37.17 17.78
CA GLN A 527 15.88 -37.54 18.93
C GLN A 527 15.53 -36.32 19.79
N ASP A 528 16.53 -35.49 20.09
CA ASP A 528 16.35 -34.30 20.89
C ASP A 528 15.47 -33.26 20.19
N ALA A 529 15.68 -33.06 18.89
CA ALA A 529 14.92 -32.10 18.10
C ALA A 529 13.48 -32.56 17.85
N PHE A 530 13.25 -33.85 17.56
CA PHE A 530 11.94 -34.44 17.39
C PHE A 530 11.14 -34.39 18.69
N ALA A 531 11.76 -34.77 19.82
CA ALA A 531 11.10 -34.73 21.13
C ALA A 531 10.69 -33.30 21.52
N ARG A 532 11.54 -32.30 21.24
CA ARG A 532 11.19 -30.88 21.43
C ARG A 532 10.03 -30.46 20.55
N TRP A 533 10.06 -30.80 19.26
CA TRP A 533 8.95 -30.51 18.36
C TRP A 533 7.64 -31.17 18.82
N ALA A 534 7.67 -32.44 19.24
CA ALA A 534 6.51 -33.16 19.73
C ALA A 534 5.97 -32.51 21.03
N PHE A 535 6.86 -32.12 21.95
CA PHE A 535 6.49 -31.37 23.14
C PHE A 535 5.75 -30.06 22.79
N ASP A 536 6.27 -29.27 21.84
CA ASP A 536 5.64 -28.03 21.41
C ASP A 536 4.27 -28.24 20.73
N GLN A 537 4.03 -29.39 20.09
CA GLN A 537 2.69 -29.74 19.57
C GLN A 537 1.73 -30.06 20.72
N LEU A 538 2.16 -30.89 21.67
CA LEU A 538 1.35 -31.28 22.83
C LEU A 538 0.97 -30.06 23.68
N GLU A 539 1.90 -29.14 23.91
CA GLU A 539 1.64 -27.92 24.67
C GLU A 539 0.67 -26.98 23.92
N ARG A 540 0.75 -26.89 22.59
CA ARG A 540 -0.21 -26.13 21.77
C ARG A 540 -1.62 -26.72 21.83
N GLU A 541 -1.73 -28.03 21.68
CA GLU A 541 -3.00 -28.76 21.78
C GLU A 541 -3.59 -28.58 23.19
N ARG A 542 -2.75 -28.72 24.23
CA ARG A 542 -3.13 -28.53 25.63
C ARG A 542 -3.61 -27.11 25.91
N ASN A 543 -2.89 -26.09 25.43
CA ASN A 543 -3.26 -24.69 25.64
C ASN A 543 -4.55 -24.32 24.90
N THR A 544 -4.78 -24.91 23.72
CA THR A 544 -6.03 -24.73 22.97
C THR A 544 -7.20 -25.34 23.73
N LEU A 545 -7.05 -26.55 24.25
CA LEU A 545 -8.08 -27.22 25.04
C LEU A 545 -8.31 -26.55 26.40
N ALA A 546 -7.25 -26.06 27.06
CA ALA A 546 -7.35 -25.34 28.34
C ALA A 546 -8.13 -24.01 28.23
N LYS A 547 -8.23 -23.40 27.05
CA LYS A 547 -9.11 -22.24 26.82
C LYS A 547 -10.59 -22.62 26.81
N LEU A 548 -10.90 -23.88 26.49
CA LEU A 548 -12.25 -24.40 26.31
C LEU A 548 -12.71 -25.28 27.49
N HIS A 549 -11.78 -25.65 28.38
CA HIS A 549 -12.00 -26.64 29.44
C HIS A 549 -11.46 -26.15 30.79
N SER A 550 -12.24 -26.31 31.86
CA SER A 550 -11.94 -25.77 33.19
C SER A 550 -11.02 -26.62 34.05
N ARG A 551 -10.78 -27.91 33.71
CA ARG A 551 -9.84 -28.77 34.46
C ARG A 551 -8.45 -28.79 33.83
N ARG A 552 -7.43 -28.92 34.67
CA ARG A 552 -6.02 -29.02 34.31
C ARG A 552 -5.74 -30.26 33.47
N ILE A 553 -5.28 -30.05 32.24
CA ILE A 553 -4.81 -31.13 31.36
C ILE A 553 -3.33 -31.43 31.71
N PRO A 554 -2.94 -32.69 31.94
CA PRO A 554 -1.55 -33.05 32.24
C PRO A 554 -0.57 -32.64 31.12
N SER A 555 0.61 -32.14 31.49
CA SER A 555 1.72 -31.95 30.54
C SER A 555 2.53 -33.24 30.44
N ILE A 556 3.06 -33.54 29.26
CA ILE A 556 3.96 -34.67 29.03
C ILE A 556 5.40 -34.14 29.06
N PRO A 557 6.24 -34.50 30.06
CA PRO A 557 7.58 -33.95 30.18
C PRO A 557 8.48 -34.29 29.00
N LEU A 558 9.28 -33.31 28.54
CA LEU A 558 10.26 -33.50 27.47
C LEU A 558 11.22 -34.70 27.69
N PRO A 559 11.73 -34.98 28.92
CA PRO A 559 12.56 -36.18 29.15
C PRO A 559 11.85 -37.50 28.84
N GLN A 560 10.54 -37.60 29.13
CA GLN A 560 9.74 -38.78 28.82
C GLN A 560 9.61 -38.97 27.31
N LEU A 561 9.34 -37.90 26.56
CA LEU A 561 9.26 -37.94 25.10
C LEU A 561 10.59 -38.38 24.47
N LYS A 562 11.73 -37.86 24.97
CA LYS A 562 13.05 -38.29 24.51
C LYS A 562 13.28 -39.79 24.70
N GLN A 563 12.87 -40.34 25.84
CA GLN A 563 12.98 -41.77 26.12
C GLN A 563 12.09 -42.60 25.18
N GLN A 564 10.86 -42.17 24.94
CA GLN A 564 9.92 -42.85 24.03
C GLN A 564 10.41 -42.84 22.58
N VAL A 565 10.94 -41.71 22.10
CA VAL A 565 11.55 -41.62 20.75
C VAL A 565 12.71 -42.61 20.60
N ARG A 566 13.61 -42.66 21.60
CA ARG A 566 14.73 -43.62 21.63
C ARG A 566 14.29 -45.07 21.65
N ALA A 567 13.19 -45.38 22.35
CA ALA A 567 12.67 -46.73 22.45
C ALA A 567 12.07 -47.24 21.13
N ILE A 568 11.48 -46.35 20.32
CA ILE A 568 10.91 -46.71 19.02
C ILE A 568 12.03 -46.91 17.99
N ASP A 569 12.95 -45.94 17.87
CA ASP A 569 14.14 -46.10 17.04
C ASP A 569 15.28 -45.17 17.51
N GLY A 570 16.39 -45.75 17.95
CA GLY A 570 17.57 -45.00 18.38
C GLY A 570 18.46 -44.51 17.24
N SER A 571 18.24 -44.98 16.01
CA SER A 571 19.12 -44.76 14.85
C SER A 571 18.53 -43.83 13.78
N VAL A 572 17.32 -43.31 14.02
CA VAL A 572 16.59 -42.46 13.08
C VAL A 572 17.22 -41.07 12.95
N ILE A 573 17.39 -40.65 11.70
CA ILE A 573 17.67 -39.25 11.31
C ILE A 573 16.66 -38.71 10.27
N ASN A 574 15.86 -39.60 9.67
CA ASN A 574 14.79 -39.31 8.71
C ASN A 574 13.65 -40.33 8.89
N LEU A 575 12.40 -39.85 9.06
CA LEU A 575 11.21 -40.69 9.17
C LEU A 575 10.93 -41.55 7.93
N GLU A 576 11.35 -41.13 6.74
CA GLU A 576 11.16 -41.91 5.50
C GLU A 576 12.01 -43.17 5.46
N SER A 577 13.10 -43.21 6.21
CA SER A 577 13.95 -44.40 6.35
C SER A 577 13.35 -45.47 7.28
N LEU A 578 12.22 -45.18 7.94
CA LEU A 578 11.56 -46.08 8.88
C LEU A 578 10.42 -46.87 8.24
N SER A 579 10.09 -48.02 8.83
CA SER A 579 8.87 -48.75 8.49
C SER A 579 7.62 -47.91 8.77
N LEU A 580 6.54 -48.16 8.02
CA LEU A 580 5.25 -47.47 8.21
C LEU A 580 4.75 -47.54 9.66
N GLN A 581 4.95 -48.66 10.33
CA GLN A 581 4.56 -48.86 11.73
C GLN A 581 5.36 -47.96 12.70
N LYS A 582 6.70 -47.93 12.57
CA LYS A 582 7.56 -47.09 13.41
C LYS A 582 7.31 -45.60 13.16
N ARG A 583 7.11 -45.20 11.90
CA ARG A 583 6.74 -43.84 11.52
C ARG A 583 5.42 -43.41 12.18
N ALA A 584 4.40 -44.27 12.14
CA ALA A 584 3.11 -43.99 12.78
C ALA A 584 3.24 -43.86 14.31
N GLN A 585 4.05 -44.70 14.95
CA GLN A 585 4.31 -44.62 16.39
C GLN A 585 5.01 -43.30 16.78
N LEU A 586 6.04 -42.87 16.04
CA LEU A 586 6.73 -41.61 16.30
C LEU A 586 5.81 -40.39 16.10
N ILE A 587 5.06 -40.35 15.00
CA ILE A 587 4.11 -39.25 14.76
C ILE A 587 3.03 -39.23 15.84
N GLY A 588 2.59 -40.40 16.32
CA GLY A 588 1.65 -40.53 17.42
C GLY A 588 2.11 -39.82 18.70
N LEU A 589 3.41 -39.84 19.02
CA LEU A 589 3.95 -39.15 20.21
C LEU A 589 3.68 -37.64 20.25
N SER A 590 3.38 -37.01 19.11
CA SER A 590 3.04 -35.59 19.03
C SER A 590 1.56 -35.26 19.30
N LYS A 591 0.71 -36.27 19.55
CA LYS A 591 -0.73 -36.10 19.79
C LYS A 591 -1.08 -36.42 21.25
N LEU A 592 -1.88 -35.57 21.91
CA LEU A 592 -2.27 -35.80 23.31
C LEU A 592 -3.01 -37.13 23.52
N VAL A 593 -3.82 -37.53 22.53
CA VAL A 593 -4.60 -38.78 22.56
C VAL A 593 -3.71 -40.02 22.75
N THR A 594 -2.48 -39.98 22.26
CA THR A 594 -1.54 -41.11 22.39
C THR A 594 -1.04 -41.28 23.83
N HIS A 595 -1.01 -40.21 24.63
CA HIS A 595 -0.54 -40.24 26.02
C HIS A 595 -1.69 -40.33 27.03
N LEU A 596 -2.82 -39.70 26.74
CA LEU A 596 -3.95 -39.59 27.66
C LEU A 596 -5.08 -40.59 27.36
N GLY A 597 -5.06 -41.22 26.18
CA GLY A 597 -6.06 -42.19 25.75
C GLY A 597 -7.34 -41.57 25.19
N ASN A 598 -8.08 -42.36 24.40
CA ASN A 598 -9.32 -41.93 23.76
C ASN A 598 -10.41 -41.57 24.77
N ASP A 599 -10.51 -42.32 25.88
CA ASP A 599 -11.56 -42.12 26.88
C ASP A 599 -11.43 -40.77 27.59
N PHE A 600 -10.20 -40.39 27.95
CA PHE A 600 -9.92 -39.08 28.54
C PHE A 600 -10.22 -37.94 27.56
N MET A 601 -9.81 -38.08 26.30
CA MET A 601 -10.07 -37.08 25.27
C MET A 601 -11.57 -36.94 24.95
N ASN A 602 -12.31 -38.06 24.95
CA ASN A 602 -13.77 -38.06 24.78
C ASN A 602 -14.48 -37.38 25.96
N GLN A 603 -14.00 -37.55 27.19
CA GLN A 603 -14.53 -36.84 28.36
C GLN A 603 -14.27 -35.32 28.29
N VAL A 604 -13.05 -34.92 27.89
CA VAL A 604 -12.73 -33.51 27.64
C VAL A 604 -13.63 -32.94 26.55
N ALA A 605 -13.81 -33.65 25.44
CA ALA A 605 -14.70 -33.22 24.35
C ALA A 605 -16.17 -33.10 24.81
N ALA A 606 -16.70 -34.09 25.53
CA ALA A 606 -18.08 -34.10 26.02
C ALA A 606 -18.39 -32.95 27.00
N SER A 607 -17.40 -32.58 27.83
CA SER A 607 -17.54 -31.47 28.78
C SER A 607 -17.52 -30.09 28.10
N ILE A 608 -16.81 -29.94 26.97
CA ILE A 608 -16.85 -28.73 26.13
C ILE A 608 -18.27 -28.56 25.56
N THR A 609 -18.89 -29.64 25.06
CA THR A 609 -20.26 -29.64 24.53
C THR A 609 -21.31 -29.35 25.60
N GLN A 610 -21.12 -29.81 26.85
CA GLN A 610 -22.03 -29.52 27.97
C GLN A 610 -21.89 -28.08 28.51
N SER A 611 -20.75 -27.42 28.32
CA SER A 611 -20.55 -26.01 28.68
C SER A 611 -21.15 -25.02 27.66
N HIS A 612 -21.72 -25.53 26.55
CA HIS A 612 -22.40 -24.77 25.51
C HIS A 612 -23.91 -25.07 25.48
N SER A 613 -24.62 -24.72 26.54
CA SER A 613 -26.04 -24.35 26.45
C SER A 613 -26.15 -23.02 25.66
N PRO A 614 -27.20 -22.79 24.84
CA PRO A 614 -27.24 -21.68 23.89
C PRO A 614 -27.47 -20.34 24.61
N GLY A 615 -26.39 -19.78 25.15
CA GLY A 615 -26.33 -18.48 25.78
C GLY A 615 -25.20 -17.67 25.18
N ARG A 616 -25.54 -16.77 24.25
CA ARG A 616 -24.70 -15.73 23.62
C ARG A 616 -23.58 -16.26 22.71
N HIS A 617 -23.93 -16.36 21.42
CA HIS A 617 -22.97 -16.20 20.33
C HIS A 617 -22.19 -14.89 20.50
N HIS A 618 -20.93 -14.96 20.94
CA HIS A 618 -19.97 -13.91 20.64
C HIS A 618 -19.64 -14.01 19.15
N ALA A 619 -20.36 -13.25 18.33
CA ALA A 619 -19.97 -12.97 16.97
C ALA A 619 -18.52 -12.46 16.97
N HIS A 620 -17.63 -13.15 16.24
CA HIS A 620 -16.39 -12.54 15.79
C HIS A 620 -16.77 -11.23 15.09
N ARG A 621 -16.49 -10.10 15.76
CA ARG A 621 -16.52 -8.79 15.10
C ARG A 621 -15.27 -8.71 14.24
N GLY A 622 -15.34 -9.32 13.05
CA GLY A 622 -14.75 -8.67 11.89
C GLY A 622 -15.32 -7.25 11.87
N TRP A 623 -14.44 -6.26 11.73
CA TRP A 623 -14.85 -4.86 11.67
C TRP A 623 -15.93 -4.71 10.57
N LYS A 624 -17.14 -4.36 11.00
CA LYS A 624 -18.23 -3.97 10.10
C LYS A 624 -18.12 -2.45 9.92
N PRO A 625 -18.04 -1.94 8.69
CA PRO A 625 -18.30 -0.54 8.46
C PRO A 625 -19.71 -0.23 8.96
N LEU A 626 -19.86 0.71 9.88
CA LEU A 626 -21.18 1.22 10.26
C LEU A 626 -21.68 2.23 9.22
N HIS A 627 -21.75 1.82 7.96
CA HIS A 627 -22.48 2.55 6.93
C HIS A 627 -23.94 2.14 6.97
N LYS A 628 -24.73 2.98 7.66
CA LYS A 628 -26.11 3.38 7.33
C LYS A 628 -26.74 3.93 8.61
N ARG A 629 -26.95 5.26 8.65
CA ARG A 629 -28.09 5.82 9.38
C ARG A 629 -28.89 6.70 8.43
N LEU A 630 -30.19 6.38 8.41
CA LEU A 630 -31.26 7.18 7.85
C LEU A 630 -31.24 8.58 8.45
N PHE A 631 -31.35 9.59 7.59
CA PHE A 631 -31.60 10.97 7.96
C PHE A 631 -32.79 11.06 8.94
N LYS A 632 -32.54 11.46 10.19
CA LYS A 632 -33.61 11.90 11.09
C LYS A 632 -33.94 13.36 10.76
N ARG A 633 -35.09 13.56 10.13
CA ARG A 633 -35.77 14.86 10.11
C ARG A 633 -36.38 15.11 11.49
N THR A 634 -36.02 16.23 12.12
CA THR A 634 -36.88 16.89 13.12
C THR A 634 -36.76 18.39 12.90
N PRO A 635 -37.86 19.11 12.61
CA PRO A 635 -37.90 20.55 12.69
C PRO A 635 -38.05 20.95 14.16
N LYS A 636 -37.16 21.80 14.67
CA LYS A 636 -37.45 22.54 15.90
C LYS A 636 -38.38 23.70 15.53
N HIS A 637 -39.66 23.55 15.86
CA HIS A 637 -40.51 24.69 16.12
C HIS A 637 -40.07 25.28 17.46
N HIS A 638 -39.74 26.57 17.47
CA HIS A 638 -39.72 27.39 18.66
C HIS A 638 -40.96 28.28 18.58
N ASP A 639 -41.84 28.11 19.57
CA ASP A 639 -42.72 29.17 20.07
C ASP A 639 -41.87 30.25 20.78
#